data_AF-A0A954CPB9-F1
#
_entry.id   AF-A0A954CPB9-F1
#
_cell.length_a   1.000
_cell.length_b   1.000
_cell.length_c   1.000
_cell.angle_alpha   90.00
_cell.angle_beta   90.00
_cell.angle_gamma   90.00
#
_symmetry.space_group_name_H-M   'P 1'
#
loop_
_entity.id
_entity.type
_entity.pdbx_description
1 polymer ?
#
loop_
_entity_poly.entity_id
_entity_poly.type
_entity_poly.pdbx_seq_one_letter_code
_entity_poly.pdbx_strand_id
1 'polypeptide(L)'
;MPSEAILRRLEAEFDVKPETIRAVVDLLADGASPCFVATFRREATDRLPESRVTEIAKRFHHLEDLEQRKAAIGEKLAQNGNAVDLGDFDLAECFDRELLDDIDHVLRPHEMKQQSALAERGLEEFAKAIESHDIGDKSVKEAAEAYVSEEKQLPSADAVLEVVVRALAEKYGEDPLIRRELRDELSRGILQASVKDPAKAGKKSSARYAEFFEFSEPVRKIAAQRMIALRKAEREGVLAVRLNLPENREVELFRRRFSPDVDPASPLGELLDLIYRLSYDAFAHSRCEATVRHELKEIADRETVSNLARSLRSQLLGPALGPHAAIAVRASNKSLWLASVKADGSLGPRHTLSVADPEHHGEVAKVIAETIDELEPRAIALPHGRGLAAAAKHVEAALALRDPAKPRPFIVQVDETAAMVYATSANARRKLPGTDTGMRATISLVRRLSDPLRELTRIEPRGLGLGQNLTEVHQGILHRTLDSITSSCVAHAGIDLNRTDTDFLARLPGLDRDKARAIVEHRSKHGKFDKVEDLRALEAIDDRCFEQIAGFVRVHGGSQPLDATPIHPESYPIAEAAAAVRGVGVAELIGTPNRDIELEALCERAGCSRDAALDTLRSLASGESDVRGTVDQFDNPNVSRFEDLTLDQELRGRITNMTDFGAFVDLGIGSDGLVHVSQVAPNRRGPDATLRVGEVIPVYVVGIDPKAKKISLSMHKPRHVADGRAPTIGERLGGNKGARRRGRRERGPREEAPMNRAAREPEGRRGGRRGAPKSGDRDRAPSGERSGGGGRGRPGRDRDRPRGEPRVYTIESSREAEQSLGHKGELRSLAGLRSLLQSENTTPDHGAKPDSDS
;
A
#
# COMPACT_ATOMS: atom_id res chain seq x y z
N MET A 1 6.27 -24.47 17.08
CA MET A 1 7.38 -23.51 17.31
C MET A 1 7.85 -23.03 15.96
N PRO A 2 7.93 -21.70 15.74
CA PRO A 2 8.44 -21.14 14.49
C PRO A 2 9.92 -21.52 14.27
N SER A 3 10.34 -21.63 13.01
CA SER A 3 11.74 -21.90 12.66
C SER A 3 12.63 -20.73 13.09
N GLU A 4 13.79 -21.03 13.69
CA GLU A 4 14.76 -20.01 14.11
C GLU A 4 15.29 -19.18 12.92
N ALA A 5 15.33 -19.78 11.72
CA ALA A 5 15.70 -19.08 10.48
C ALA A 5 14.67 -17.99 10.11
N ILE A 6 13.37 -18.29 10.30
CA ILE A 6 12.29 -17.32 10.07
C ILE A 6 12.41 -16.16 11.05
N LEU A 7 12.65 -16.44 12.34
CA LEU A 7 12.80 -15.40 13.35
C LEU A 7 13.96 -14.46 13.04
N ARG A 8 15.16 -14.99 12.76
CA ARG A 8 16.32 -14.19 12.35
C ARG A 8 16.05 -13.34 11.12
N ARG A 9 15.27 -13.87 10.17
CA ARG A 9 14.92 -13.14 8.96
C ARG A 9 13.97 -11.97 9.25
N LEU A 10 12.96 -12.19 10.09
CA LEU A 10 12.06 -11.13 10.54
C LEU A 10 12.82 -10.06 11.34
N GLU A 11 13.75 -10.45 12.22
CA GLU A 11 14.63 -9.55 12.98
C GLU A 11 15.50 -8.67 12.08
N ALA A 12 15.98 -9.20 10.95
CA ALA A 12 16.77 -8.43 9.99
C ALA A 12 15.92 -7.48 9.13
N GLU A 13 14.66 -7.82 8.85
CA GLU A 13 13.76 -7.05 7.97
C GLU A 13 12.98 -5.95 8.70
N PHE A 14 12.66 -6.17 9.97
CA PHE A 14 11.88 -5.25 10.77
C PHE A 14 12.76 -4.57 11.82
N ASP A 15 12.75 -3.23 11.82
CA ASP A 15 13.33 -2.40 12.88
C ASP A 15 12.48 -2.49 14.17
N VAL A 16 12.53 -3.65 14.81
CA VAL A 16 11.78 -4.04 16.02
C VAL A 16 12.69 -4.95 16.86
N LYS A 17 12.57 -4.88 18.19
CA LYS A 17 13.37 -5.71 19.10
C LYS A 17 13.11 -7.22 18.85
N PRO A 18 14.15 -8.08 18.88
CA PRO A 18 14.01 -9.52 18.70
C PRO A 18 12.97 -10.18 19.62
N GLU A 19 12.94 -9.79 20.90
CA GLU A 19 12.00 -10.34 21.88
C GLU A 19 10.56 -10.01 21.51
N THR A 20 10.33 -8.81 20.98
CA THR A 20 9.01 -8.36 20.51
C THR A 20 8.56 -9.12 19.26
N ILE A 21 9.47 -9.38 18.31
CA ILE A 21 9.16 -10.17 17.12
C ILE A 21 8.77 -11.59 17.52
N ARG A 22 9.55 -12.23 18.40
CA ARG A 22 9.23 -13.57 18.91
C ARG A 22 7.86 -13.60 19.58
N ALA A 23 7.57 -12.65 20.48
CA ALA A 23 6.27 -12.57 21.14
C ALA A 23 5.10 -12.41 20.15
N VAL A 24 5.26 -11.57 19.11
CA VAL A 24 4.24 -11.42 18.05
C VAL A 24 4.05 -12.73 17.31
N VAL A 25 5.13 -13.40 16.89
CA VAL A 25 5.07 -14.65 16.13
C VAL A 25 4.45 -15.77 16.96
N ASP A 26 4.79 -15.89 18.24
CA ASP A 26 4.23 -16.92 19.13
C ASP A 26 2.70 -16.72 19.27
N LEU A 27 2.24 -15.48 19.50
CA LEU A 27 0.81 -15.16 19.55
C LEU A 27 0.09 -15.47 18.22
N LEU A 28 0.71 -15.17 17.08
CA LEU A 28 0.14 -15.45 15.76
C LEU A 28 0.11 -16.96 15.45
N ALA A 29 1.13 -17.71 15.87
CA ALA A 29 1.17 -19.17 15.76
C ALA A 29 0.11 -19.83 16.65
N ASP A 30 -0.17 -19.24 17.81
CA ASP A 30 -1.32 -19.55 18.67
C ASP A 30 -2.64 -19.00 18.11
N GLY A 31 -2.66 -18.58 16.85
CA GLY A 31 -3.80 -18.12 16.05
C GLY A 31 -4.53 -16.90 16.59
N ALA A 32 -3.86 -16.06 17.38
CA ALA A 32 -4.37 -14.76 17.72
C ALA A 32 -4.49 -13.89 16.46
N SER A 33 -5.55 -13.11 16.34
CA SER A 33 -5.69 -12.18 15.22
C SER A 33 -4.76 -10.97 15.38
N PRO A 34 -4.25 -10.35 14.29
CA PRO A 34 -3.42 -9.16 14.39
C PRO A 34 -4.06 -8.01 15.18
N CYS A 35 -5.39 -7.84 15.07
CA CYS A 35 -6.14 -6.84 15.82
C CYS A 35 -6.20 -7.16 17.32
N PHE A 36 -6.43 -8.42 17.68
CA PHE A 36 -6.37 -8.87 19.08
C PHE A 36 -5.00 -8.60 19.69
N VAL A 37 -3.93 -9.00 18.98
CA VAL A 37 -2.55 -8.79 19.43
C VAL A 37 -2.26 -7.30 19.64
N ALA A 38 -2.61 -6.46 18.67
CA ALA A 38 -2.37 -5.01 18.74
C ALA A 38 -3.19 -4.29 19.81
N THR A 39 -4.34 -4.84 20.21
CA THR A 39 -5.25 -4.20 21.18
C THR A 39 -5.01 -4.69 22.60
N PHE A 40 -4.93 -6.01 22.80
CA PHE A 40 -4.92 -6.64 24.14
C PHE A 40 -3.58 -7.26 24.53
N ARG A 41 -2.61 -7.36 23.61
CA ARG A 41 -1.25 -7.87 23.89
C ARG A 41 -0.20 -6.79 23.68
N ARG A 42 -0.56 -5.55 23.98
CA ARG A 42 0.29 -4.35 23.77
C ARG A 42 1.60 -4.40 24.56
N GLU A 43 1.59 -4.94 25.76
CA GLU A 43 2.81 -5.04 26.58
C GLU A 43 3.78 -6.08 26.04
N ALA A 44 3.28 -7.28 25.75
CA ALA A 44 4.06 -8.36 25.16
C ALA A 44 4.70 -7.95 23.82
N THR A 45 4.07 -7.01 23.12
CA THR A 45 4.48 -6.57 21.77
C THR A 45 5.09 -5.17 21.74
N ASP A 46 5.56 -4.61 22.87
CA ASP A 46 6.16 -3.27 22.95
C ASP A 46 5.32 -2.17 22.25
N ARG A 47 3.99 -2.30 22.34
CA ARG A 47 2.98 -1.40 21.77
C ARG A 47 3.06 -1.24 20.26
N LEU A 48 3.44 -2.29 19.54
CA LEU A 48 3.41 -2.28 18.09
C LEU A 48 2.00 -1.93 17.57
N PRO A 49 1.88 -1.01 16.60
CA PRO A 49 0.59 -0.70 15.99
C PRO A 49 0.11 -1.88 15.14
N GLU A 50 -1.21 -1.99 14.99
CA GLU A 50 -1.87 -3.07 14.23
C GLU A 50 -1.31 -3.23 12.81
N SER A 51 -0.97 -2.12 12.14
CA SER A 51 -0.36 -2.13 10.81
C SER A 51 0.95 -2.90 10.78
N ARG A 52 1.82 -2.71 11.80
CA ARG A 52 3.11 -3.39 11.91
C ARG A 52 2.93 -4.86 12.27
N VAL A 53 2.02 -5.18 13.21
CA VAL A 53 1.68 -6.58 13.53
C VAL A 53 1.15 -7.31 12.28
N THR A 54 0.33 -6.64 11.47
CA THR A 54 -0.21 -7.19 10.22
C THR A 54 0.88 -7.39 9.15
N GLU A 55 1.85 -6.46 9.05
CA GLU A 55 3.02 -6.63 8.17
C GLU A 55 3.86 -7.83 8.58
N ILE A 56 4.14 -7.98 9.88
CA ILE A 56 4.87 -9.12 10.44
C ILE A 56 4.11 -10.41 10.17
N ALA A 57 2.80 -10.46 10.42
CA ALA A 57 1.97 -11.65 10.19
C ALA A 57 1.99 -12.10 8.71
N LYS A 58 1.84 -11.15 7.77
CA LYS A 58 1.92 -11.44 6.34
C LYS A 58 3.29 -11.97 5.94
N ARG A 59 4.37 -11.39 6.49
CA ARG A 59 5.73 -11.82 6.18
C ARG A 59 6.03 -13.17 6.80
N PHE A 60 5.59 -13.41 8.04
CA PHE A 60 5.73 -14.68 8.73
C PHE A 60 5.11 -15.83 7.92
N HIS A 61 3.83 -15.74 7.55
CA HIS A 61 3.18 -16.77 6.74
C HIS A 61 3.86 -17.00 5.38
N HIS A 62 4.31 -15.92 4.74
CA HIS A 62 5.05 -16.06 3.49
C HIS A 62 6.40 -16.78 3.69
N LEU A 63 7.11 -16.54 4.79
CA LEU A 63 8.35 -17.24 5.11
C LEU A 63 8.08 -18.71 5.45
N GLU A 64 6.96 -19.03 6.12
CA GLU A 64 6.53 -20.42 6.34
C GLU A 64 6.30 -21.17 5.01
N ASP A 65 5.60 -20.54 4.07
CA ASP A 65 5.38 -21.11 2.72
C ASP A 65 6.71 -21.37 1.99
N LEU A 66 7.69 -20.46 2.12
CA LEU A 66 9.02 -20.62 1.53
C LEU A 66 9.81 -21.74 2.19
N GLU A 67 9.76 -21.88 3.51
CA GLU A 67 10.43 -22.98 4.22
C GLU A 67 9.87 -24.35 3.78
N GLN A 68 8.55 -24.49 3.69
CA GLN A 68 7.92 -25.72 3.21
C GLN A 68 8.37 -26.05 1.77
N ARG A 69 8.45 -25.03 0.91
CA ARG A 69 8.89 -25.21 -0.46
C ARG A 69 10.37 -25.56 -0.58
N LYS A 70 11.22 -24.92 0.22
CA LYS A 70 12.66 -25.22 0.32
C LYS A 70 12.88 -26.67 0.74
N ALA A 71 12.15 -27.16 1.75
CA ALA A 71 12.23 -28.55 2.19
C ALA A 71 11.89 -29.53 1.05
N ALA A 72 10.79 -29.28 0.32
CA ALA A 72 10.39 -30.12 -0.82
C ALA A 72 11.42 -30.13 -1.96
N ILE A 73 12.10 -29.01 -2.22
CA ILE A 73 13.17 -28.92 -3.22
C ILE A 73 14.42 -29.68 -2.75
N GLY A 74 14.77 -29.57 -1.47
CA GLY A 74 15.89 -30.32 -0.87
C GLY A 74 15.75 -31.83 -1.03
N GLU A 75 14.53 -32.36 -0.83
CA GLU A 75 14.24 -33.78 -1.07
C GLU A 75 14.45 -34.19 -2.54
N LYS A 76 14.02 -33.36 -3.50
CA LYS A 76 14.22 -33.61 -4.93
C LYS A 76 15.70 -33.58 -5.34
N LEU A 77 16.49 -32.66 -4.76
CA LEU A 77 17.93 -32.58 -5.02
C LEU A 77 18.66 -33.85 -4.57
N ALA A 78 18.31 -34.36 -3.38
CA ALA A 78 18.87 -35.59 -2.84
C ALA A 78 18.53 -36.81 -3.71
N GLN A 79 17.32 -36.87 -4.27
CA GLN A 79 16.88 -37.95 -5.15
C GLN A 79 17.57 -37.93 -6.53
N ASN A 80 17.88 -36.73 -7.04
CA ASN A 80 18.50 -36.53 -8.36
C ASN A 80 20.04 -36.43 -8.30
N GLY A 81 20.68 -36.80 -7.19
CA GLY A 81 22.14 -36.85 -7.07
C GLY A 81 22.84 -35.49 -7.23
N ASN A 82 22.21 -34.40 -6.81
CA ASN A 82 22.72 -33.02 -6.97
C ASN A 82 22.99 -32.63 -8.43
N ALA A 83 22.07 -32.98 -9.35
CA ALA A 83 22.15 -32.62 -10.77
C ALA A 83 22.21 -31.10 -11.09
N VAL A 84 22.07 -30.23 -10.09
CA VAL A 84 22.13 -28.76 -10.24
C VAL A 84 23.37 -28.24 -9.53
N ASP A 85 24.25 -27.57 -10.27
CA ASP A 85 25.43 -26.92 -9.70
C ASP A 85 25.06 -25.59 -9.01
N LEU A 86 24.97 -25.64 -7.68
CA LEU A 86 24.72 -24.48 -6.85
C LEU A 86 26.02 -23.76 -6.42
N GLY A 87 27.21 -24.24 -6.80
CA GLY A 87 28.49 -23.70 -6.34
C GLY A 87 28.54 -23.60 -4.81
N ASP A 88 28.94 -22.43 -4.29
CA ASP A 88 28.98 -22.11 -2.86
C ASP A 88 27.61 -21.68 -2.28
N PHE A 89 26.53 -21.73 -3.06
CA PHE A 89 25.22 -21.25 -2.62
C PHE A 89 24.56 -22.24 -1.65
N ASP A 90 24.33 -21.79 -0.41
CA ASP A 90 23.61 -22.57 0.58
C ASP A 90 22.10 -22.44 0.40
N LEU A 91 21.46 -23.54 -0.02
CA LEU A 91 20.01 -23.64 -0.14
C LEU A 91 19.32 -23.41 1.21
N ALA A 92 19.93 -23.81 2.33
CA ALA A 92 19.33 -23.72 3.67
C ALA A 92 19.07 -22.26 4.09
N GLU A 93 19.86 -21.30 3.61
CA GLU A 93 19.70 -19.87 3.88
C GLU A 93 18.87 -19.11 2.81
N CYS A 94 18.32 -19.83 1.83
CA CYS A 94 17.58 -19.23 0.72
C CYS A 94 16.16 -18.79 1.12
N PHE A 95 15.85 -17.50 0.88
CA PHE A 95 14.50 -16.91 0.96
C PHE A 95 14.07 -16.24 -0.35
N ASP A 96 14.77 -16.55 -1.45
CA ASP A 96 14.48 -16.06 -2.80
C ASP A 96 13.53 -17.06 -3.48
N ARG A 97 12.27 -16.66 -3.64
CA ARG A 97 11.23 -17.51 -4.21
C ARG A 97 11.54 -17.88 -5.65
N GLU A 98 11.99 -16.92 -6.44
CA GLU A 98 12.27 -17.04 -7.85
C GLU A 98 13.46 -17.99 -8.09
N LEU A 99 14.48 -17.94 -7.23
CA LEU A 99 15.57 -18.90 -7.25
C LEU A 99 15.10 -20.32 -6.91
N LEU A 100 14.26 -20.49 -5.88
CA LEU A 100 13.67 -21.79 -5.56
C LEU A 100 12.82 -22.34 -6.74
N ASP A 101 12.05 -21.47 -7.40
CA ASP A 101 11.25 -21.83 -8.57
C ASP A 101 12.11 -22.24 -9.77
N ASP A 102 13.27 -21.60 -9.97
CA ASP A 102 14.23 -21.97 -11.02
C ASP A 102 14.95 -23.28 -10.72
N ILE A 103 15.37 -23.52 -9.48
CA ILE A 103 15.97 -24.81 -9.07
C ILE A 103 14.94 -25.94 -9.29
N ASP A 104 13.70 -25.75 -8.83
CA ASP A 104 12.63 -26.72 -9.04
C ASP A 104 12.29 -26.93 -10.51
N HIS A 105 12.45 -25.91 -11.35
CA HIS A 105 12.26 -26.03 -12.80
C HIS A 105 13.31 -26.94 -13.44
N VAL A 106 14.59 -26.80 -13.08
CA VAL A 106 15.67 -27.66 -13.59
C VAL A 106 15.50 -29.11 -13.11
N LEU A 107 14.99 -29.31 -11.90
CA LEU A 107 14.76 -30.65 -11.32
C LEU A 107 13.53 -31.37 -11.87
N ARG A 108 12.60 -30.66 -12.53
CA ARG A 108 11.41 -31.27 -13.11
C ARG A 108 11.81 -32.11 -14.33
N PRO A 109 11.29 -33.33 -14.50
CA PRO A 109 11.47 -34.10 -15.72
C PRO A 109 10.78 -33.37 -16.86
N HIS A 110 11.54 -32.56 -17.59
CA HIS A 110 11.11 -31.90 -18.80
C HIS A 110 12.18 -32.14 -19.87
N GLU A 111 11.73 -32.40 -21.09
CA GLU A 111 12.62 -32.65 -22.22
C GLU A 111 13.26 -31.33 -22.64
N MET A 112 14.52 -31.15 -22.22
CA MET A 112 15.41 -30.15 -22.80
C MET A 112 15.59 -30.50 -24.27
N LYS A 113 14.98 -29.72 -25.16
CA LYS A 113 14.85 -30.10 -26.57
C LYS A 113 16.21 -30.11 -27.26
N GLN A 114 17.08 -29.15 -26.93
CA GLN A 114 18.40 -29.06 -27.54
C GLN A 114 19.37 -30.07 -26.93
N GLN A 115 19.29 -30.32 -25.62
CA GLN A 115 20.09 -31.37 -24.97
C GLN A 115 19.72 -32.77 -25.44
N SER A 116 18.42 -33.04 -25.65
CA SER A 116 17.96 -34.33 -26.19
C SER A 116 18.45 -34.51 -27.63
N ALA A 117 18.35 -33.46 -28.46
CA ALA A 117 18.88 -33.48 -29.83
C ALA A 117 20.40 -33.65 -29.88
N LEU A 118 21.14 -33.10 -28.92
CA LEU A 118 22.59 -33.30 -28.77
C LEU A 118 22.92 -34.77 -28.49
N ALA A 119 22.17 -35.40 -27.57
CA ALA A 119 22.37 -36.79 -27.18
C ALA A 119 21.99 -37.79 -28.28
N GLU A 120 20.85 -37.58 -28.94
CA GLU A 120 20.42 -38.39 -30.09
C GLU A 120 21.44 -38.37 -31.24
N ARG A 121 22.15 -37.25 -31.39
CA ARG A 121 23.21 -37.09 -32.40
C ARG A 121 24.59 -37.53 -31.89
N GLY A 122 24.73 -37.93 -30.63
CA GLY A 122 25.98 -38.41 -30.03
C GLY A 122 27.08 -37.35 -30.01
N LEU A 123 26.70 -36.11 -29.68
CA LEU A 123 27.61 -34.95 -29.62
C LEU A 123 27.99 -34.58 -28.17
N GLU A 124 27.68 -35.42 -27.18
CA GLU A 124 27.90 -35.07 -25.76
C GLU A 124 29.38 -34.92 -25.41
N GLU A 125 30.25 -35.75 -25.99
CA GLU A 125 31.70 -35.65 -25.76
C GLU A 125 32.26 -34.33 -26.31
N PHE A 126 31.79 -33.91 -27.49
CA PHE A 126 32.24 -32.66 -28.10
C PHE A 126 31.74 -31.44 -27.33
N ALA A 127 30.49 -31.46 -26.86
CA ALA A 127 29.98 -30.42 -25.98
C ALA A 127 30.81 -30.33 -24.68
N LYS A 128 31.10 -31.46 -24.03
CA LYS A 128 31.94 -31.49 -22.80
C LYS A 128 33.36 -30.95 -23.03
N ALA A 129 33.96 -31.20 -24.20
CA ALA A 129 35.28 -30.66 -24.55
C ALA A 129 35.26 -29.12 -24.62
N ILE A 130 34.19 -28.54 -25.19
CA ILE A 130 34.01 -27.08 -25.22
C ILE A 130 33.78 -26.52 -23.80
N GLU A 131 32.96 -27.20 -22.97
CA GLU A 131 32.66 -26.77 -21.59
C GLU A 131 33.88 -26.83 -20.67
N SER A 132 34.72 -27.84 -20.81
CA SER A 132 35.96 -27.99 -20.03
C SER A 132 37.11 -27.09 -20.51
N HIS A 133 36.88 -26.34 -21.59
CA HIS A 133 37.88 -25.54 -22.29
C HIS A 133 39.08 -26.36 -22.81
N ASP A 134 38.93 -27.68 -22.92
CA ASP A 134 39.97 -28.62 -23.35
C ASP A 134 39.68 -29.13 -24.77
N ILE A 135 39.90 -28.25 -25.75
CA ILE A 135 39.77 -28.56 -27.18
C ILE A 135 41.11 -28.96 -27.83
N GLY A 136 42.17 -29.08 -27.04
CA GLY A 136 43.54 -29.33 -27.50
C GLY A 136 44.10 -28.22 -28.41
N ASP A 137 45.07 -28.57 -29.26
CA ASP A 137 45.70 -27.63 -30.22
C ASP A 137 44.87 -27.38 -31.49
N LYS A 138 43.70 -28.02 -31.62
CA LYS A 138 42.85 -27.94 -32.82
C LYS A 138 41.98 -26.71 -32.76
N SER A 139 41.67 -26.13 -33.93
CA SER A 139 40.60 -25.14 -34.01
C SER A 139 39.25 -25.79 -33.72
N VAL A 140 38.30 -25.00 -33.19
CA VAL A 140 36.91 -25.43 -32.93
C VAL A 140 36.27 -26.10 -34.15
N LYS A 141 36.57 -25.61 -35.35
CA LYS A 141 36.02 -26.12 -36.61
C LYS A 141 36.62 -27.48 -36.98
N GLU A 142 37.93 -27.65 -36.84
CA GLU A 142 38.62 -28.94 -37.06
C GLU A 142 38.18 -30.01 -36.05
N ALA A 143 37.88 -29.61 -34.81
CA ALA A 143 37.31 -30.52 -33.82
C ALA A 143 35.88 -30.96 -34.20
N ALA A 144 35.07 -30.07 -34.76
CA ALA A 144 33.71 -30.37 -35.22
C ALA A 144 33.67 -31.27 -36.46
N GLU A 145 34.68 -31.23 -37.33
CA GLU A 145 34.77 -32.09 -38.52
C GLU A 145 34.75 -33.58 -38.19
N ALA A 146 35.25 -33.98 -37.02
CA ALA A 146 35.24 -35.37 -36.56
C ALA A 146 33.82 -35.95 -36.31
N TYR A 147 32.81 -35.08 -36.23
CA TYR A 147 31.43 -35.44 -35.90
C TYR A 147 30.44 -35.25 -37.07
N VAL A 148 30.94 -34.94 -38.27
CA VAL A 148 30.12 -34.80 -39.48
C VAL A 148 29.57 -36.16 -39.89
N SER A 149 28.25 -36.24 -40.08
CA SER A 149 27.54 -37.47 -40.41
C SER A 149 26.20 -37.17 -41.07
N GLU A 150 26.01 -37.62 -42.31
CA GLU A 150 24.72 -37.50 -42.99
C GLU A 150 23.62 -38.31 -42.30
N GLU A 151 23.94 -39.49 -41.75
CA GLU A 151 22.99 -40.36 -41.05
C GLU A 151 22.40 -39.69 -39.79
N LYS A 152 23.20 -38.87 -39.11
CA LYS A 152 22.80 -38.12 -37.91
C LYS A 152 22.27 -36.71 -38.23
N GLN A 153 22.01 -36.40 -39.52
CA GLN A 153 21.57 -35.08 -39.99
C GLN A 153 22.57 -33.95 -39.67
N LEU A 154 23.87 -34.24 -39.76
CA LEU A 154 24.97 -33.32 -39.52
C LEU A 154 25.85 -33.20 -40.79
N PRO A 155 25.38 -32.51 -41.84
CA PRO A 155 26.04 -32.51 -43.16
C PRO A 155 27.34 -31.67 -43.21
N SER A 156 27.65 -30.89 -42.19
CA SER A 156 28.84 -30.03 -42.16
C SER A 156 29.29 -29.74 -40.72
N ALA A 157 30.55 -29.31 -40.57
CA ALA A 157 31.08 -28.86 -39.28
C ALA A 157 30.25 -27.69 -38.69
N ASP A 158 29.68 -26.84 -39.54
CA ASP A 158 28.83 -25.73 -39.09
C ASP A 158 27.48 -26.24 -38.53
N ALA A 159 26.92 -27.32 -39.11
CA ALA A 159 25.72 -27.97 -38.58
C ALA A 159 25.98 -28.69 -37.24
N VAL A 160 27.17 -29.29 -37.07
CA VAL A 160 27.61 -29.83 -35.78
C VAL A 160 27.69 -28.73 -34.73
N LEU A 161 28.36 -27.62 -35.06
CA LEU A 161 28.51 -26.48 -34.16
C LEU A 161 27.16 -25.85 -33.81
N GLU A 162 26.21 -25.79 -34.73
CA GLU A 162 24.87 -25.25 -34.44
C GLU A 162 24.15 -26.05 -33.35
N VAL A 163 24.14 -27.38 -33.44
CA VAL A 163 23.49 -28.24 -32.43
C VAL A 163 24.17 -28.06 -31.07
N VAL A 164 25.50 -28.04 -31.05
CA VAL A 164 26.28 -27.90 -29.81
C VAL A 164 26.09 -26.53 -29.19
N VAL A 165 26.14 -25.47 -29.99
CA VAL A 165 25.92 -24.07 -29.54
C VAL A 165 24.51 -23.90 -28.97
N ARG A 166 23.46 -24.42 -29.65
CA ARG A 166 22.09 -24.35 -29.14
C ARG A 166 21.91 -25.15 -27.85
N ALA A 167 22.51 -26.34 -27.76
CA ALA A 167 22.45 -27.16 -26.56
C ALA A 167 23.14 -26.50 -25.37
N LEU A 168 24.37 -26.00 -25.56
CA LEU A 168 25.10 -25.27 -24.52
C LEU A 168 24.37 -23.97 -24.13
N ALA A 169 23.75 -23.29 -25.10
CA ALA A 169 22.97 -22.09 -24.81
C ALA A 169 21.70 -22.37 -23.99
N GLU A 170 20.99 -23.46 -24.27
CA GLU A 170 19.86 -23.94 -23.45
C GLU A 170 20.36 -24.21 -22.03
N LYS A 171 21.42 -25.01 -21.88
CA LYS A 171 22.01 -25.37 -20.57
C LYS A 171 22.42 -24.16 -19.74
N TYR A 172 23.19 -23.22 -20.30
CA TYR A 172 23.63 -22.04 -19.57
C TYR A 172 22.49 -21.07 -19.30
N GLY A 173 21.56 -20.90 -20.26
CA GLY A 173 20.38 -20.07 -20.09
C GLY A 173 19.38 -20.59 -19.04
N GLU A 174 19.46 -21.88 -18.73
CA GLU A 174 18.67 -22.54 -17.69
C GLU A 174 19.23 -22.44 -16.27
N ASP A 175 20.52 -22.08 -16.14
CA ASP A 175 21.21 -22.06 -14.85
C ASP A 175 20.51 -21.13 -13.83
N PRO A 176 20.05 -21.67 -12.67
CA PRO A 176 19.28 -20.88 -11.70
C PRO A 176 20.03 -19.68 -11.13
N LEU A 177 21.35 -19.80 -10.94
CA LEU A 177 22.17 -18.74 -10.36
C LEU A 177 22.41 -17.61 -11.36
N ILE A 178 22.64 -17.91 -12.63
CA ILE A 178 22.66 -16.90 -13.69
C ILE A 178 21.32 -16.23 -13.86
N ARG A 179 20.22 -16.97 -13.86
CA ARG A 179 18.88 -16.36 -13.95
C ARG A 179 18.64 -15.38 -12.81
N ARG A 180 19.08 -15.71 -11.59
CA ARG A 180 19.08 -14.78 -10.45
C ARG A 180 19.93 -13.54 -10.70
N GLU A 181 21.19 -13.68 -11.12
CA GLU A 181 22.05 -12.53 -11.42
C GLU A 181 21.49 -11.63 -12.54
N LEU A 182 20.91 -12.24 -13.58
CA LEU A 182 20.26 -11.52 -14.68
C LEU A 182 19.05 -10.75 -14.19
N ARG A 183 18.19 -11.33 -13.33
CA ARG A 183 17.08 -10.61 -12.68
C ARG A 183 17.59 -9.44 -11.85
N ASP A 184 18.65 -9.65 -11.07
CA ASP A 184 19.25 -8.59 -10.25
C ASP A 184 19.78 -7.44 -11.12
N GLU A 185 20.38 -7.72 -12.27
CA GLU A 185 20.83 -6.69 -13.22
C GLU A 185 19.66 -6.02 -13.95
N LEU A 186 18.64 -6.76 -14.37
CA LEU A 186 17.42 -6.22 -14.99
C LEU A 186 16.64 -5.31 -14.04
N SER A 187 16.59 -5.66 -12.74
CA SER A 187 15.97 -4.81 -11.69
C SER A 187 16.68 -3.46 -11.52
N ARG A 188 17.93 -3.35 -11.98
CA ARG A 188 18.73 -2.13 -12.01
C ARG A 188 18.69 -1.43 -13.37
N GLY A 189 18.21 -2.12 -14.41
CA GLY A 189 18.15 -1.69 -15.80
C GLY A 189 17.11 -0.60 -16.08
N ILE A 190 16.78 -0.45 -17.35
CA ILE A 190 15.87 0.58 -17.86
C ILE A 190 14.62 -0.08 -18.43
N LEU A 191 13.46 0.43 -18.01
CA LEU A 191 12.18 0.10 -18.62
C LEU A 191 11.90 1.10 -19.73
N GLN A 192 11.71 0.57 -20.94
CA GLN A 192 11.34 1.33 -22.11
C GLN A 192 9.92 0.97 -22.53
N ALA A 193 9.15 1.96 -22.97
CA ALA A 193 7.87 1.72 -23.64
C ALA A 193 7.84 2.47 -24.97
N SER A 194 7.35 1.78 -26.00
CA SER A 194 7.17 2.31 -27.34
C SER A 194 5.79 1.97 -27.89
N VAL A 195 5.33 2.71 -28.89
CA VAL A 195 4.06 2.44 -29.56
C VAL A 195 4.15 1.09 -30.29
N LYS A 196 3.23 0.17 -29.98
CA LYS A 196 3.19 -1.17 -30.61
C LYS A 196 2.75 -1.09 -32.08
N ASP A 197 1.79 -0.22 -32.37
CA ASP A 197 1.23 -0.01 -33.71
C ASP A 197 1.06 1.50 -33.98
N PRO A 198 1.86 2.11 -34.87
CA PRO A 198 1.79 3.53 -35.19
C PRO A 198 0.40 3.99 -35.64
N ALA A 199 -0.39 3.10 -36.27
CA ALA A 199 -1.74 3.41 -36.74
C ALA A 199 -2.76 3.56 -35.58
N LYS A 200 -2.45 3.04 -34.39
CA LYS A 200 -3.30 3.18 -33.19
C LYS A 200 -2.99 4.43 -32.36
N ALA A 201 -1.83 5.06 -32.54
CA ALA A 201 -1.39 6.24 -31.77
C ALA A 201 -2.22 7.52 -32.01
N GLY A 202 -2.99 7.58 -33.11
CA GLY A 202 -3.86 8.72 -33.44
C GLY A 202 -5.31 8.62 -32.94
N LYS A 203 -5.71 7.51 -32.30
CA LYS A 203 -7.11 7.31 -31.84
C LYS A 203 -7.36 8.04 -30.51
N LYS A 204 -8.56 8.60 -30.32
CA LYS A 204 -8.97 9.24 -29.04
C LYS A 204 -8.70 8.38 -27.80
N SER A 205 -8.80 7.05 -27.91
CA SER A 205 -8.52 6.10 -26.83
C SER A 205 -7.03 5.96 -26.46
N SER A 206 -6.12 6.28 -27.39
CA SER A 206 -4.67 6.21 -27.21
C SER A 206 -4.07 7.52 -26.68
N ALA A 207 -4.75 8.66 -26.87
CA ALA A 207 -4.28 9.98 -26.45
C ALA A 207 -4.00 10.09 -24.94
N ARG A 208 -4.68 9.29 -24.11
CA ARG A 208 -4.43 9.20 -22.66
C ARG A 208 -3.09 8.59 -22.29
N TYR A 209 -2.41 7.91 -23.23
CA TYR A 209 -1.09 7.31 -23.02
C TYR A 209 0.01 8.05 -23.77
N ALA A 210 -0.26 9.27 -24.27
CA ALA A 210 0.70 10.03 -25.06
C ALA A 210 2.02 10.28 -24.32
N GLU A 211 1.97 10.43 -22.99
CA GLU A 211 3.18 10.56 -22.15
C GLU A 211 4.07 9.31 -22.14
N PHE A 212 3.55 8.15 -22.58
CA PHE A 212 4.25 6.87 -22.56
C PHE A 212 4.71 6.38 -23.94
N PHE A 213 4.51 7.17 -25.01
CA PHE A 213 4.87 6.75 -26.38
C PHE A 213 6.38 6.65 -26.61
N GLU A 214 7.16 7.48 -25.94
CA GLU A 214 8.63 7.44 -25.90
C GLU A 214 9.10 7.44 -24.44
N PHE A 215 8.72 6.41 -23.70
CA PHE A 215 9.01 6.31 -22.28
C PHE A 215 10.32 5.57 -22.02
N SER A 216 11.17 6.11 -21.15
CA SER A 216 12.38 5.46 -20.67
C SER A 216 12.70 5.90 -19.25
N GLU A 217 12.72 4.96 -18.31
CA GLU A 217 13.00 5.24 -16.90
C GLU A 217 13.73 4.06 -16.22
N PRO A 218 14.70 4.31 -15.31
CA PRO A 218 15.30 3.25 -14.51
C PRO A 218 14.25 2.51 -13.69
N VAL A 219 14.32 1.18 -13.67
CA VAL A 219 13.34 0.30 -13.01
C VAL A 219 13.03 0.72 -11.57
N ARG A 220 14.07 1.05 -10.79
CA ARG A 220 13.96 1.46 -9.39
C ARG A 220 13.22 2.79 -9.15
N LYS A 221 13.03 3.62 -10.18
CA LYS A 221 12.39 4.94 -10.08
C LYS A 221 10.92 4.93 -10.53
N ILE A 222 10.46 3.84 -11.13
CA ILE A 222 9.11 3.75 -11.68
C ILE A 222 8.10 3.77 -10.53
N ALA A 223 7.29 4.83 -10.48
CA ALA A 223 6.20 4.95 -9.53
C ALA A 223 5.09 3.93 -9.82
N ALA A 224 4.40 3.45 -8.78
CA ALA A 224 3.31 2.46 -8.88
C ALA A 224 2.23 2.87 -9.90
N GLN A 225 1.79 4.13 -9.88
CA GLN A 225 0.78 4.64 -10.81
C GLN A 225 1.22 4.56 -12.28
N ARG A 226 2.50 4.87 -12.57
CA ARG A 226 3.06 4.75 -13.93
C ARG A 226 3.10 3.29 -14.36
N MET A 227 3.53 2.38 -13.48
CA MET A 227 3.56 0.95 -13.78
C MET A 227 2.16 0.40 -14.11
N ILE A 228 1.13 0.83 -13.36
CA ILE A 228 -0.27 0.46 -13.63
C ILE A 228 -0.74 0.99 -14.99
N ALA A 229 -0.44 2.24 -15.31
CA ALA A 229 -0.78 2.85 -16.60
C ALA A 229 -0.10 2.13 -17.78
N LEU A 230 1.19 1.83 -17.65
CA LEU A 230 1.97 1.08 -18.65
C LEU A 230 1.37 -0.31 -18.90
N ARG A 231 1.04 -1.07 -17.84
CA ARG A 231 0.39 -2.38 -17.98
C ARG A 231 -0.99 -2.30 -18.61
N LYS A 232 -1.76 -1.26 -18.29
CA LYS A 232 -3.08 -1.04 -18.89
C LYS A 232 -2.96 -0.76 -20.39
N ALA A 233 -2.05 0.13 -20.78
CA ALA A 233 -1.79 0.45 -22.18
C ALA A 233 -1.28 -0.75 -22.98
N GLU A 234 -0.42 -1.58 -22.37
CA GLU A 234 0.05 -2.84 -22.95
C GLU A 234 -1.08 -3.85 -23.16
N ARG A 235 -1.96 -4.04 -22.16
CA ARG A 235 -3.13 -4.94 -22.26
C ARG A 235 -4.12 -4.49 -23.33
N GLU A 236 -4.27 -3.18 -23.52
CA GLU A 236 -5.08 -2.60 -24.59
C GLU A 236 -4.37 -2.62 -25.97
N GLY A 237 -3.13 -3.12 -26.03
CA GLY A 237 -2.35 -3.27 -27.25
C GLY A 237 -1.84 -1.95 -27.85
N VAL A 238 -1.73 -0.89 -27.04
CA VAL A 238 -1.24 0.44 -27.46
C VAL A 238 0.28 0.52 -27.36
N LEU A 239 0.85 -0.02 -26.28
CA LEU A 239 2.29 0.02 -26.01
C LEU A 239 2.91 -1.37 -26.03
N ALA A 240 4.18 -1.42 -26.42
CA ALA A 240 5.08 -2.52 -26.11
C ALA A 240 6.06 -2.02 -25.03
N VAL A 241 6.13 -2.74 -23.91
CA VAL A 241 7.06 -2.43 -22.82
C VAL A 241 8.18 -3.46 -22.83
N ARG A 242 9.43 -3.05 -22.64
CA ARG A 242 10.62 -3.92 -22.60
C ARG A 242 11.58 -3.53 -21.48
N LEU A 243 12.30 -4.52 -20.95
CA LEU A 243 13.47 -4.34 -20.08
C LEU A 243 14.75 -4.74 -20.82
N ASN A 244 15.71 -3.84 -20.88
CA ASN A 244 17.00 -4.08 -21.53
C ASN A 244 18.15 -3.96 -20.53
N LEU A 245 19.16 -4.81 -20.69
CA LEU A 245 20.45 -4.66 -20.03
C LEU A 245 21.33 -3.67 -20.81
N PRO A 246 22.31 -3.04 -20.14
CA PRO A 246 23.40 -2.35 -20.83
C PRO A 246 24.18 -3.33 -21.72
N GLU A 247 24.85 -2.79 -22.74
CA GLU A 247 25.54 -3.59 -23.75
C GLU A 247 26.57 -4.58 -23.16
N ASN A 248 26.58 -5.81 -23.68
CA ASN A 248 27.50 -6.89 -23.32
C ASN A 248 27.46 -7.29 -21.83
N ARG A 249 26.52 -6.78 -21.03
CA ARG A 249 26.44 -7.10 -19.61
C ARG A 249 26.04 -8.55 -19.40
N GLU A 250 25.14 -9.06 -20.23
CA GLU A 250 24.75 -10.47 -20.26
C GLU A 250 25.99 -11.37 -20.41
N VAL A 251 26.82 -11.11 -21.42
CA VAL A 251 28.04 -11.88 -21.70
C VAL A 251 29.01 -11.86 -20.52
N GLU A 252 29.20 -10.69 -19.88
CA GLU A 252 30.07 -10.55 -18.71
C GLU A 252 29.63 -11.46 -17.54
N LEU A 253 28.31 -11.60 -17.30
CA LEU A 253 27.77 -12.43 -16.22
C LEU A 253 28.02 -13.92 -16.48
N PHE A 254 27.68 -14.39 -17.69
CA PHE A 254 27.92 -15.78 -18.09
C PHE A 254 29.41 -16.12 -18.04
N ARG A 255 30.27 -15.26 -18.60
CA ARG A 255 31.72 -15.45 -18.61
C ARG A 255 32.30 -15.54 -17.20
N ARG A 256 31.86 -14.68 -16.29
CA ARG A 256 32.33 -14.71 -14.89
C ARG A 256 32.05 -16.05 -14.21
N ARG A 257 30.93 -16.70 -14.53
CA ARG A 257 30.53 -17.97 -13.92
C ARG A 257 31.16 -19.18 -14.60
N PHE A 258 31.11 -19.22 -15.93
CA PHE A 258 31.43 -20.44 -16.68
C PHE A 258 32.84 -20.44 -17.29
N SER A 259 33.42 -19.28 -17.59
CA SER A 259 34.73 -19.19 -18.26
C SER A 259 35.60 -18.01 -17.79
N PRO A 260 35.86 -17.87 -16.47
CA PRO A 260 36.63 -16.73 -15.94
C PRO A 260 38.09 -16.71 -16.41
N ASP A 261 38.66 -17.88 -16.73
CA ASP A 261 40.07 -18.05 -17.08
C ASP A 261 40.34 -18.08 -18.59
N VAL A 262 39.30 -18.00 -19.43
CA VAL A 262 39.43 -18.03 -20.89
C VAL A 262 39.56 -16.61 -21.44
N ASP A 263 40.61 -16.36 -22.23
CA ASP A 263 40.79 -15.08 -22.91
C ASP A 263 39.64 -14.80 -23.90
N PRO A 264 38.90 -13.69 -23.76
CA PRO A 264 37.85 -13.30 -24.70
C PRO A 264 38.30 -13.17 -26.15
N ALA A 265 39.57 -12.82 -26.39
CA ALA A 265 40.11 -12.66 -27.74
C ALA A 265 40.53 -13.99 -28.39
N SER A 266 40.50 -15.11 -27.65
CA SER A 266 40.79 -16.42 -28.22
C SER A 266 39.63 -16.92 -29.09
N PRO A 267 39.87 -17.78 -30.10
CA PRO A 267 38.80 -18.37 -30.91
C PRO A 267 37.74 -19.12 -30.09
N LEU A 268 38.16 -19.77 -28.99
CA LEU A 268 37.25 -20.39 -28.04
C LEU A 268 36.45 -19.34 -27.25
N GLY A 269 37.10 -18.26 -26.81
CA GLY A 269 36.47 -17.12 -26.16
C GLY A 269 35.39 -16.44 -27.00
N GLU A 270 35.61 -16.29 -28.31
CA GLU A 270 34.63 -15.74 -29.25
C GLU A 270 33.40 -16.67 -29.43
N LEU A 271 33.63 -17.99 -29.51
CA LEU A 271 32.56 -18.98 -29.57
C LEU A 271 31.72 -18.96 -28.28
N LEU A 272 32.37 -18.92 -27.12
CA LEU A 272 31.69 -18.85 -25.83
C LEU A 272 30.84 -17.58 -25.72
N ASP A 273 31.34 -16.43 -26.15
CA ASP A 273 30.53 -15.19 -26.19
C ASP A 273 29.32 -15.31 -27.09
N LEU A 274 29.43 -16.00 -28.23
CA LEU A 274 28.28 -16.29 -29.09
C LEU A 274 27.26 -17.18 -28.37
N ILE A 275 27.71 -18.24 -27.69
CA ILE A 275 26.86 -19.12 -26.89
C ILE A 275 26.18 -18.32 -25.78
N TYR A 276 26.89 -17.45 -25.06
CA TYR A 276 26.33 -16.65 -23.96
C TYR A 276 25.29 -15.64 -24.43
N ARG A 277 25.52 -14.96 -25.56
CA ARG A 277 24.49 -14.10 -26.16
C ARG A 277 23.24 -14.90 -26.52
N LEU A 278 23.39 -16.07 -27.14
CA LEU A 278 22.27 -16.95 -27.46
C LEU A 278 21.55 -17.45 -26.19
N SER A 279 22.32 -17.79 -25.14
CA SER A 279 21.79 -18.22 -23.84
C SER A 279 20.87 -17.15 -23.25
N TYR A 280 21.29 -15.89 -23.32
CA TYR A 280 20.50 -14.76 -22.88
C TYR A 280 19.28 -14.55 -23.76
N ASP A 281 19.47 -14.30 -25.07
CA ASP A 281 18.42 -13.87 -25.98
C ASP A 281 17.31 -14.93 -26.16
N ALA A 282 17.67 -16.20 -26.28
CA ALA A 282 16.73 -17.28 -26.58
C ALA A 282 16.14 -17.96 -25.34
N PHE A 283 16.90 -18.09 -24.24
CA PHE A 283 16.51 -18.95 -23.11
C PHE A 283 16.30 -18.21 -21.79
N ALA A 284 17.05 -17.14 -21.50
CA ALA A 284 17.00 -16.48 -20.19
C ALA A 284 16.21 -15.15 -20.17
N HIS A 285 16.35 -14.30 -21.19
CA HIS A 285 15.87 -12.91 -21.18
C HIS A 285 14.37 -12.81 -20.95
N SER A 286 13.56 -13.49 -21.77
CA SER A 286 12.10 -13.40 -21.71
C SER A 286 11.56 -13.79 -20.32
N ARG A 287 12.09 -14.86 -19.72
CA ARG A 287 11.67 -15.34 -18.41
C ARG A 287 12.12 -14.41 -17.28
N CYS A 288 13.38 -13.94 -17.33
CA CYS A 288 13.90 -13.00 -16.33
C CYS A 288 13.18 -11.65 -16.42
N GLU A 289 12.95 -11.13 -17.63
CA GLU A 289 12.17 -9.93 -17.88
C GLU A 289 10.75 -10.08 -17.33
N ALA A 290 10.05 -11.17 -17.67
CA ALA A 290 8.69 -11.41 -17.19
C ALA A 290 8.63 -11.41 -15.66
N THR A 291 9.62 -12.00 -15.00
CA THR A 291 9.74 -12.07 -13.54
C THR A 291 9.92 -10.67 -12.93
N VAL A 292 10.93 -9.91 -13.37
CA VAL A 292 11.18 -8.54 -12.86
C VAL A 292 9.97 -7.63 -13.10
N ARG A 293 9.31 -7.76 -14.26
CA ARG A 293 8.11 -6.96 -14.54
C ARG A 293 6.88 -7.41 -13.74
N HIS A 294 6.85 -8.67 -13.31
CA HIS A 294 5.83 -9.16 -12.39
C HIS A 294 6.07 -8.60 -10.99
N GLU A 295 7.31 -8.64 -10.49
CA GLU A 295 7.70 -8.02 -9.21
C GLU A 295 7.35 -6.53 -9.17
N LEU A 296 7.67 -5.77 -10.22
CA LEU A 296 7.29 -4.35 -10.32
C LEU A 296 5.78 -4.15 -10.28
N LYS A 297 5.02 -5.07 -10.89
CA LYS A 297 3.56 -5.04 -10.83
C LYS A 297 3.05 -5.37 -9.43
N GLU A 298 3.64 -6.34 -8.74
CA GLU A 298 3.29 -6.66 -7.36
C GLU A 298 3.55 -5.48 -6.42
N ILE A 299 4.69 -4.81 -6.54
CA ILE A 299 5.03 -3.61 -5.77
C ILE A 299 3.98 -2.53 -6.01
N ALA A 300 3.67 -2.26 -7.29
CA ALA A 300 2.66 -1.27 -7.66
C ALA A 300 1.26 -1.62 -7.13
N ASP A 301 0.88 -2.89 -7.14
CA ASP A 301 -0.39 -3.37 -6.60
C ASP A 301 -0.44 -3.23 -5.08
N ARG A 302 0.61 -3.61 -4.36
CA ARG A 302 0.68 -3.49 -2.89
C ARG A 302 0.54 -2.03 -2.47
N GLU A 303 1.26 -1.11 -3.11
CA GLU A 303 1.18 0.32 -2.82
C GLU A 303 -0.23 0.87 -3.11
N THR A 304 -0.78 0.56 -4.28
CA THR A 304 -2.11 1.04 -4.68
C THR A 304 -3.20 0.48 -3.77
N VAL A 305 -3.17 -0.81 -3.47
CA VAL A 305 -4.12 -1.46 -2.55
C VAL A 305 -3.97 -0.90 -1.13
N SER A 306 -2.76 -0.58 -0.67
CA SER A 306 -2.56 0.08 0.63
C SER A 306 -3.19 1.47 0.68
N ASN A 307 -3.16 2.24 -0.41
CA ASN A 307 -3.80 3.55 -0.48
C ASN A 307 -5.33 3.42 -0.46
N LEU A 308 -5.87 2.45 -1.21
CA LEU A 308 -7.30 2.12 -1.20
C LEU A 308 -7.77 1.65 0.19
N ALA A 309 -6.97 0.83 0.87
CA ALA A 309 -7.20 0.38 2.24
C ALA A 309 -7.27 1.53 3.24
N ARG A 310 -6.36 2.52 3.11
CA ARG A 310 -6.37 3.73 3.95
C ARG A 310 -7.64 4.57 3.72
N SER A 311 -8.04 4.73 2.46
CA SER A 311 -9.29 5.42 2.11
C SER A 311 -10.50 4.69 2.71
N LEU A 312 -10.57 3.36 2.56
CA LEU A 312 -11.64 2.56 3.16
C LEU A 312 -11.69 2.72 4.68
N ARG A 313 -10.55 2.58 5.38
CA ARG A 313 -10.49 2.76 6.84
C ARG A 313 -11.01 4.12 7.27
N SER A 314 -10.64 5.19 6.54
CA SER A 314 -11.10 6.54 6.84
C SER A 314 -12.61 6.72 6.69
N GLN A 315 -13.24 6.03 5.74
CA GLN A 315 -14.69 6.06 5.54
C GLN A 315 -15.43 5.25 6.60
N LEU A 316 -14.91 4.07 6.95
CA LEU A 316 -15.53 3.16 7.91
C LEU A 316 -15.44 3.69 9.36
N LEU A 317 -14.33 4.34 9.72
CA LEU A 317 -14.11 4.91 11.05
C LEU A 317 -14.56 6.37 11.16
N GLY A 318 -15.42 6.84 10.25
CA GLY A 318 -16.06 8.15 10.36
C GLY A 318 -16.92 8.25 11.62
N PRO A 319 -17.08 9.47 12.20
CA PRO A 319 -17.88 9.67 13.40
C PRO A 319 -19.34 9.28 13.18
N ALA A 320 -19.96 8.73 14.23
CA ALA A 320 -21.36 8.32 14.23
C ALA A 320 -22.24 9.37 14.95
N LEU A 321 -23.50 9.54 14.52
CA LEU A 321 -24.45 10.38 15.25
C LEU A 321 -24.85 9.73 16.60
N GLY A 322 -24.71 8.41 16.69
CA GLY A 322 -25.06 7.64 17.88
C GLY A 322 -26.57 7.49 18.07
N PRO A 323 -27.06 7.33 19.31
CA PRO A 323 -28.46 7.01 19.61
C PRO A 323 -29.37 8.25 19.53
N HIS A 324 -29.41 8.91 18.38
CA HIS A 324 -30.26 10.07 18.12
C HIS A 324 -31.09 9.86 16.86
N ALA A 325 -32.29 10.44 16.86
CA ALA A 325 -33.10 10.48 15.64
C ALA A 325 -32.44 11.35 14.57
N ALA A 326 -32.60 10.95 13.31
CA ALA A 326 -32.09 11.68 12.16
C ALA A 326 -33.04 11.56 10.96
N ILE A 327 -32.98 12.53 10.07
CA ILE A 327 -33.73 12.56 8.81
C ILE A 327 -32.75 12.65 7.65
N ALA A 328 -33.02 12.00 6.53
CA ALA A 328 -32.39 12.29 5.24
C ALA A 328 -33.41 12.87 4.27
N VAL A 329 -32.98 13.89 3.53
CA VAL A 329 -33.75 14.47 2.43
C VAL A 329 -32.93 14.39 1.15
N ARG A 330 -33.46 13.71 0.13
CA ARG A 330 -32.91 13.67 -1.22
C ARG A 330 -33.94 14.17 -2.21
N ALA A 331 -33.49 14.95 -3.20
CA ALA A 331 -34.37 15.51 -4.21
C ALA A 331 -33.83 15.25 -5.63
N SER A 332 -34.76 15.01 -6.54
CA SER A 332 -34.56 15.06 -7.99
C SER A 332 -35.39 16.19 -8.57
N ASN A 333 -35.35 16.37 -9.89
CA ASN A 333 -36.18 17.39 -10.56
C ASN A 333 -37.69 17.09 -10.48
N LYS A 334 -38.10 15.86 -10.17
CA LYS A 334 -39.51 15.44 -10.16
C LYS A 334 -40.01 15.00 -8.79
N SER A 335 -39.15 14.38 -8.00
CA SER A 335 -39.52 13.75 -6.72
C SER A 335 -38.53 14.08 -5.61
N LEU A 336 -39.05 14.22 -4.40
CA LEU A 336 -38.30 14.33 -3.15
C LEU A 336 -38.60 13.10 -2.28
N TRP A 337 -37.55 12.52 -1.72
CA TRP A 337 -37.63 11.40 -0.79
C TRP A 337 -37.17 11.87 0.59
N LEU A 338 -37.99 11.63 1.59
CA LEU A 338 -37.67 11.81 3.00
C LEU A 338 -37.67 10.44 3.68
N ALA A 339 -36.62 10.12 4.43
CA ALA A 339 -36.57 8.95 5.30
C ALA A 339 -35.97 9.32 6.65
N SER A 340 -36.41 8.65 7.71
CA SER A 340 -35.92 8.91 9.06
C SER A 340 -35.50 7.63 9.78
N VAL A 341 -34.65 7.81 10.78
CA VAL A 341 -34.29 6.80 11.78
C VAL A 341 -34.60 7.36 13.16
N LYS A 342 -35.06 6.49 14.05
CA LYS A 342 -35.26 6.80 15.47
C LYS A 342 -33.94 6.63 16.24
N ALA A 343 -33.92 7.05 17.50
CA ALA A 343 -32.76 6.93 18.39
C ALA A 343 -32.27 5.48 18.58
N ASP A 344 -33.13 4.48 18.42
CA ASP A 344 -32.77 3.06 18.48
C ASP A 344 -32.23 2.51 17.14
N GLY A 345 -32.14 3.34 16.11
CA GLY A 345 -31.71 2.97 14.76
C GLY A 345 -32.81 2.31 13.89
N SER A 346 -34.03 2.14 14.41
CA SER A 346 -35.17 1.65 13.63
C SER A 346 -35.64 2.71 12.62
N LEU A 347 -36.28 2.27 11.53
CA LEU A 347 -36.82 3.19 10.53
C LEU A 347 -38.05 3.93 11.06
N GLY A 348 -38.10 5.24 10.86
CA GLY A 348 -39.26 6.09 11.16
C GLY A 348 -40.11 6.40 9.91
N PRO A 349 -40.88 7.51 9.95
CA PRO A 349 -41.62 8.05 8.81
C PRO A 349 -40.81 8.16 7.51
N ARG A 350 -41.47 7.88 6.39
CA ARG A 350 -40.91 7.89 5.03
C ARG A 350 -41.93 8.49 4.07
N HIS A 351 -41.50 9.44 3.26
CA HIS A 351 -42.36 10.13 2.29
C HIS A 351 -41.70 10.21 0.92
N THR A 352 -42.47 9.98 -0.12
CA THR A 352 -42.10 10.28 -1.51
C THR A 352 -43.06 11.34 -2.01
N LEU A 353 -42.54 12.54 -2.28
CA LEU A 353 -43.33 13.72 -2.61
C LEU A 353 -43.00 14.21 -4.02
N SER A 354 -43.98 14.78 -4.73
CA SER A 354 -43.75 15.41 -6.03
C SER A 354 -43.20 16.82 -5.84
N VAL A 355 -42.16 17.17 -6.60
CA VAL A 355 -41.58 18.53 -6.67
C VAL A 355 -41.52 19.06 -8.11
N ALA A 356 -42.13 18.34 -9.05
CA ALA A 356 -42.14 18.71 -10.47
C ALA A 356 -42.86 20.05 -10.72
N ASP A 357 -43.90 20.33 -9.93
CA ASP A 357 -44.65 21.58 -9.97
C ASP A 357 -44.28 22.46 -8.76
N PRO A 358 -43.87 23.72 -8.97
CA PRO A 358 -43.65 24.69 -7.90
C PRO A 358 -44.83 24.86 -6.93
N GLU A 359 -46.08 24.63 -7.35
CA GLU A 359 -47.26 24.74 -6.48
C GLU A 359 -47.21 23.77 -5.30
N HIS A 360 -46.62 22.58 -5.48
CA HIS A 360 -46.47 21.59 -4.42
C HIS A 360 -45.33 21.92 -3.43
N HIS A 361 -44.48 22.92 -3.69
CA HIS A 361 -43.30 23.18 -2.85
C HIS A 361 -43.67 23.60 -1.43
N GLY A 362 -44.80 24.28 -1.24
CA GLY A 362 -45.32 24.66 0.08
C GLY A 362 -45.79 23.45 0.89
N GLU A 363 -46.51 22.52 0.27
CA GLU A 363 -46.95 21.27 0.89
C GLU A 363 -45.75 20.40 1.27
N VAL A 364 -44.75 20.30 0.39
CA VAL A 364 -43.50 19.58 0.66
C VAL A 364 -42.77 20.14 1.88
N ALA A 365 -42.64 21.47 1.98
CA ALA A 365 -42.02 22.11 3.13
C ALA A 365 -42.80 21.82 4.44
N LYS A 366 -44.13 21.80 4.38
CA LYS A 366 -44.99 21.49 5.52
C LYS A 366 -44.79 20.05 6.01
N VAL A 367 -44.79 19.06 5.11
CA VAL A 367 -44.56 17.64 5.48
C VAL A 367 -43.18 17.45 6.12
N ILE A 368 -42.14 18.11 5.59
CA ILE A 368 -40.80 18.06 6.17
C ILE A 368 -40.80 18.68 7.58
N ALA A 369 -41.43 19.85 7.75
CA ALA A 369 -41.51 20.54 9.05
C ALA A 369 -42.25 19.71 10.10
N GLU A 370 -43.38 19.11 9.74
CA GLU A 370 -44.15 18.19 10.60
C GLU A 370 -43.31 16.99 11.02
N THR A 371 -42.55 16.39 10.10
CA THR A 371 -41.67 15.25 10.42
C THR A 371 -40.53 15.65 11.34
N ILE A 372 -39.95 16.84 11.16
CA ILE A 372 -38.91 17.38 12.07
C ILE A 372 -39.50 17.60 13.47
N ASP A 373 -40.70 18.12 13.55
CA ASP A 373 -41.37 18.39 14.84
C ASP A 373 -41.84 17.13 15.55
N GLU A 374 -42.23 16.07 14.83
CA GLU A 374 -42.60 14.78 15.40
C GLU A 374 -41.38 14.03 15.97
N LEU A 375 -40.26 14.04 15.24
CA LEU A 375 -39.11 13.19 15.57
C LEU A 375 -38.03 13.90 16.39
N GLU A 376 -38.05 15.24 16.43
CA GLU A 376 -37.02 16.09 17.02
C GLU A 376 -35.59 15.59 16.67
N PRO A 377 -35.26 15.44 15.37
CA PRO A 377 -34.01 14.84 14.97
C PRO A 377 -32.83 15.72 15.41
N ARG A 378 -31.72 15.09 15.77
CA ARG A 378 -30.48 15.82 16.07
C ARG A 378 -29.85 16.41 14.81
N ALA A 379 -29.99 15.71 13.68
CA ALA A 379 -29.35 16.09 12.42
C ALA A 379 -30.18 15.73 11.19
N ILE A 380 -29.99 16.49 10.10
CA ILE A 380 -30.55 16.23 8.77
C ILE A 380 -29.40 15.90 7.81
N ALA A 381 -29.43 14.71 7.22
CA ALA A 381 -28.55 14.27 6.15
C ALA A 381 -29.02 14.80 4.79
N LEU A 382 -28.12 15.47 4.07
CA LEU A 382 -28.29 15.86 2.67
C LEU A 382 -27.25 15.14 1.80
N PRO A 383 -27.57 14.84 0.53
CA PRO A 383 -26.57 14.26 -0.37
C PRO A 383 -25.45 15.27 -0.64
N HIS A 384 -24.21 14.81 -0.62
CA HIS A 384 -23.07 15.60 -1.07
C HIS A 384 -23.01 15.64 -2.61
N GLY A 385 -22.78 16.83 -3.19
CA GLY A 385 -22.67 17.02 -4.63
C GLY A 385 -24.00 17.27 -5.37
N ARG A 386 -24.29 16.48 -6.41
CA ARG A 386 -25.47 16.69 -7.26
C ARG A 386 -26.75 16.41 -6.48
N GLY A 387 -27.67 17.37 -6.43
CA GLY A 387 -28.92 17.26 -5.67
C GLY A 387 -28.90 17.96 -4.31
N LEU A 388 -27.71 18.36 -3.80
CA LEU A 388 -27.57 19.13 -2.56
C LEU A 388 -28.41 20.41 -2.58
N ALA A 389 -28.24 21.24 -3.61
CA ALA A 389 -28.94 22.53 -3.71
C ALA A 389 -30.47 22.38 -3.75
N ALA A 390 -30.97 21.35 -4.44
CA ALA A 390 -32.40 21.08 -4.52
C ALA A 390 -32.95 20.63 -3.16
N ALA A 391 -32.28 19.68 -2.49
CA ALA A 391 -32.69 19.20 -1.18
C ALA A 391 -32.59 20.29 -0.09
N ALA A 392 -31.49 21.05 -0.08
CA ALA A 392 -31.25 22.15 0.84
C ALA A 392 -32.35 23.22 0.73
N LYS A 393 -32.77 23.58 -0.49
CA LYS A 393 -33.87 24.55 -0.70
C LYS A 393 -35.16 24.14 0.03
N HIS A 394 -35.56 22.86 -0.08
CA HIS A 394 -36.77 22.37 0.58
C HIS A 394 -36.61 22.25 2.10
N VAL A 395 -35.43 21.88 2.59
CA VAL A 395 -35.14 21.84 4.03
C VAL A 395 -35.15 23.25 4.64
N GLU A 396 -34.51 24.23 4.00
CA GLU A 396 -34.55 25.62 4.48
C GLU A 396 -35.97 26.19 4.49
N ALA A 397 -36.77 25.91 3.44
CA ALA A 397 -38.18 26.29 3.42
C ALA A 397 -38.97 25.65 4.57
N ALA A 398 -38.73 24.37 4.87
CA ALA A 398 -39.36 23.68 6.00
C ALA A 398 -38.95 24.27 7.35
N LEU A 399 -37.66 24.56 7.53
CA LEU A 399 -37.14 25.17 8.75
C LEU A 399 -37.70 26.57 8.99
N ALA A 400 -37.97 27.34 7.94
CA ALA A 400 -38.60 28.65 8.02
C ALA A 400 -40.08 28.60 8.46
N LEU A 401 -40.76 27.45 8.32
CA LEU A 401 -42.14 27.25 8.79
C LEU A 401 -42.22 26.84 10.26
N ARG A 402 -41.08 26.45 10.87
CA ARG A 402 -41.04 25.97 12.25
C ARG A 402 -40.97 27.13 13.24
N ASP A 403 -41.38 26.85 14.47
CA ASP A 403 -41.19 27.75 15.60
C ASP A 403 -39.67 28.00 15.83
N PRO A 404 -39.19 29.26 15.76
CA PRO A 404 -37.79 29.60 16.02
C PRO A 404 -37.29 29.22 17.42
N ALA A 405 -38.19 29.00 18.38
CA ALA A 405 -37.84 28.56 19.73
C ALA A 405 -37.43 27.09 19.80
N LYS A 406 -37.82 26.26 18.81
CA LYS A 406 -37.45 24.85 18.78
C LYS A 406 -36.01 24.66 18.33
N PRO A 407 -35.28 23.67 18.86
CA PRO A 407 -33.91 23.40 18.42
C PRO A 407 -33.89 23.10 16.92
N ARG A 408 -32.93 23.73 16.24
CA ARG A 408 -32.69 23.50 14.82
C ARG A 408 -31.76 22.28 14.66
N PRO A 409 -32.16 21.23 13.92
CA PRO A 409 -31.23 20.15 13.60
C PRO A 409 -30.08 20.68 12.74
N PHE A 410 -28.87 20.23 13.01
CA PHE A 410 -27.74 20.62 12.17
C PHE A 410 -27.71 19.81 10.87
N ILE A 411 -27.27 20.45 9.79
CA ILE A 411 -27.23 19.87 8.46
C ILE A 411 -25.89 19.17 8.25
N VAL A 412 -25.94 17.93 7.77
CA VAL A 412 -24.77 17.11 7.47
C VAL A 412 -24.83 16.66 6.03
N GLN A 413 -23.79 16.99 5.27
CA GLN A 413 -23.62 16.41 3.95
C GLN A 413 -23.05 15.00 4.09
N VAL A 414 -23.66 14.05 3.38
CA VAL A 414 -23.28 12.63 3.39
C VAL A 414 -23.08 12.19 1.95
N ASP A 415 -22.02 11.44 1.68
CA ASP A 415 -21.76 10.93 0.34
C ASP A 415 -22.90 9.99 -0.14
N GLU A 416 -23.42 10.31 -1.32
CA GLU A 416 -24.54 9.62 -1.97
C GLU A 416 -24.07 8.45 -2.85
N THR A 417 -22.80 8.43 -3.26
CA THR A 417 -22.27 7.45 -4.23
C THR A 417 -22.49 6.03 -3.73
N ALA A 418 -22.10 5.74 -2.48
CA ALA A 418 -22.32 4.44 -1.86
C ALA A 418 -23.82 4.11 -1.67
N ALA A 419 -24.64 5.11 -1.36
CA ALA A 419 -26.09 4.92 -1.15
C ALA A 419 -26.79 4.43 -2.43
N MET A 420 -26.37 4.90 -3.60
CA MET A 420 -26.90 4.46 -4.89
C MET A 420 -26.47 3.02 -5.26
N VAL A 421 -25.23 2.65 -4.95
CA VAL A 421 -24.75 1.27 -5.11
C VAL A 421 -25.53 0.32 -4.21
N TYR A 422 -25.74 0.69 -2.94
CA TYR A 422 -26.60 -0.08 -2.05
C TYR A 422 -28.01 -0.20 -2.60
N ALA A 423 -28.64 0.90 -3.02
CA ALA A 423 -30.04 0.93 -3.42
C ALA A 423 -30.39 0.03 -4.63
N THR A 424 -29.41 -0.31 -5.46
CA THR A 424 -29.56 -1.21 -6.61
C THR A 424 -29.15 -2.66 -6.30
N SER A 425 -28.49 -2.89 -5.16
CA SER A 425 -28.00 -4.21 -4.75
C SER A 425 -29.11 -5.22 -4.48
N ALA A 426 -28.77 -6.51 -4.59
CA ALA A 426 -29.66 -7.60 -4.17
C ALA A 426 -29.92 -7.57 -2.65
N ASN A 427 -28.92 -7.15 -1.86
CA ASN A 427 -29.03 -7.02 -0.41
C ASN A 427 -30.12 -6.02 -0.02
N ALA A 428 -30.13 -4.83 -0.64
CA ALA A 428 -31.13 -3.81 -0.37
C ALA A 428 -32.55 -4.22 -0.81
N ARG A 429 -32.68 -4.94 -1.94
CA ARG A 429 -33.96 -5.52 -2.38
C ARG A 429 -34.50 -6.55 -1.38
N ARG A 430 -33.62 -7.36 -0.78
CA ARG A 430 -33.99 -8.34 0.24
C ARG A 430 -34.35 -7.69 1.59
N LYS A 431 -33.56 -6.72 2.06
CA LYS A 431 -33.77 -6.06 3.37
C LYS A 431 -34.87 -4.99 3.34
N LEU A 432 -35.22 -4.44 2.18
CA LEU A 432 -36.25 -3.40 1.99
C LEU A 432 -37.20 -3.77 0.83
N PRO A 433 -38.00 -4.84 0.96
CA PRO A 433 -38.95 -5.23 -0.08
C PRO A 433 -40.01 -4.15 -0.32
N GLY A 434 -40.51 -4.03 -1.55
CA GLY A 434 -41.56 -3.07 -1.92
C GLY A 434 -41.15 -1.58 -1.89
N THR A 435 -39.88 -1.27 -1.60
CA THR A 435 -39.36 0.10 -1.58
C THR A 435 -38.73 0.44 -2.93
N ASP A 436 -38.96 1.64 -3.48
CA ASP A 436 -38.32 2.07 -4.73
C ASP A 436 -36.83 2.41 -4.54
N THR A 437 -36.08 2.51 -5.65
CA THR A 437 -34.64 2.77 -5.62
C THR A 437 -34.29 4.13 -4.99
N GLY A 438 -35.11 5.16 -5.24
CA GLY A 438 -34.91 6.49 -4.65
C GLY A 438 -35.03 6.44 -3.14
N MET A 439 -36.12 5.86 -2.62
CA MET A 439 -36.33 5.70 -1.18
C MET A 439 -35.27 4.80 -0.52
N ARG A 440 -34.83 3.71 -1.17
CA ARG A 440 -33.73 2.86 -0.65
C ARG A 440 -32.42 3.63 -0.47
N ALA A 441 -32.06 4.48 -1.42
CA ALA A 441 -30.86 5.32 -1.29
C ALA A 441 -31.02 6.39 -0.20
N THR A 442 -32.21 6.96 0.00
CA THR A 442 -32.47 7.91 1.09
C THR A 442 -32.42 7.24 2.46
N ILE A 443 -32.94 6.02 2.59
CA ILE A 443 -32.78 5.19 3.80
C ILE A 443 -31.30 4.92 4.09
N SER A 444 -30.51 4.59 3.07
CA SER A 444 -29.06 4.38 3.23
C SER A 444 -28.34 5.64 3.67
N LEU A 445 -28.74 6.81 3.15
CA LEU A 445 -28.15 8.10 3.53
C LEU A 445 -28.34 8.42 5.02
N VAL A 446 -29.56 8.26 5.55
CA VAL A 446 -29.83 8.52 6.98
C VAL A 446 -29.18 7.47 7.89
N ARG A 447 -29.14 6.20 7.47
CA ARG A 447 -28.47 5.14 8.23
C ARG A 447 -26.96 5.35 8.27
N ARG A 448 -26.35 5.84 7.20
CA ARG A 448 -24.92 6.20 7.16
C ARG A 448 -24.59 7.37 8.08
N LEU A 449 -25.47 8.37 8.19
CA LEU A 449 -25.30 9.44 9.19
C LEU A 449 -25.39 8.89 10.62
N SER A 450 -26.34 7.98 10.86
CA SER A 450 -26.52 7.35 12.17
C SER A 450 -25.30 6.52 12.58
N ASP A 451 -24.86 5.61 11.71
CA ASP A 451 -23.66 4.78 11.89
C ASP A 451 -23.02 4.43 10.53
N PRO A 452 -21.92 5.11 10.15
CA PRO A 452 -21.25 4.87 8.88
C PRO A 452 -20.74 3.43 8.71
N LEU A 453 -20.14 2.86 9.76
CA LEU A 453 -19.54 1.53 9.73
C LEU A 453 -20.60 0.47 9.45
N ARG A 454 -21.71 0.51 10.19
CA ARG A 454 -22.80 -0.47 10.04
C ARG A 454 -23.51 -0.38 8.70
N GLU A 455 -23.65 0.81 8.13
CA GLU A 455 -24.28 0.98 6.83
C GLU A 455 -23.33 0.60 5.68
N LEU A 456 -22.07 1.06 5.71
CA LEU A 456 -21.11 0.84 4.62
C LEU A 456 -20.70 -0.63 4.47
N THR A 457 -20.65 -1.39 5.57
CA THR A 457 -20.35 -2.84 5.57
C THR A 457 -21.41 -3.70 4.87
N ARG A 458 -22.59 -3.15 4.56
CA ARG A 458 -23.64 -3.83 3.79
C ARG A 458 -23.38 -3.85 2.28
N ILE A 459 -22.39 -3.08 1.84
CA ILE A 459 -21.98 -2.93 0.45
C ILE A 459 -20.62 -3.63 0.30
N GLU A 460 -20.36 -4.24 -0.85
CA GLU A 460 -19.01 -4.72 -1.16
C GLU A 460 -18.04 -3.52 -1.14
N PRO A 461 -16.88 -3.59 -0.45
CA PRO A 461 -15.96 -2.46 -0.34
C PRO A 461 -15.56 -1.81 -1.67
N ARG A 462 -15.50 -2.59 -2.76
CA ARG A 462 -15.20 -2.08 -4.11
C ARG A 462 -16.24 -1.09 -4.62
N GLY A 463 -17.49 -1.22 -4.18
CA GLY A 463 -18.61 -0.35 -4.52
C GLY A 463 -18.66 0.96 -3.75
N LEU A 464 -17.74 1.20 -2.81
CA LEU A 464 -17.71 2.40 -1.97
C LEU A 464 -17.00 3.60 -2.62
N GLY A 465 -16.60 3.49 -3.89
CA GLY A 465 -15.96 4.60 -4.60
C GLY A 465 -14.58 4.95 -4.04
N LEU A 466 -13.78 3.94 -3.67
CA LEU A 466 -12.48 4.11 -2.99
C LEU A 466 -11.38 4.78 -3.82
N GLY A 467 -11.59 4.99 -5.12
CA GLY A 467 -10.64 5.66 -6.00
C GLY A 467 -10.57 5.06 -7.41
N GLN A 468 -9.56 5.50 -8.15
CA GLN A 468 -9.25 4.99 -9.49
C GLN A 468 -8.48 3.67 -9.41
N ASN A 469 -8.28 2.99 -10.55
CA ASN A 469 -7.42 1.80 -10.71
C ASN A 469 -7.89 0.51 -9.98
N LEU A 470 -9.13 0.47 -9.49
CA LEU A 470 -9.69 -0.70 -8.81
C LEU A 470 -9.69 -1.99 -9.66
N THR A 471 -9.81 -1.85 -10.99
CA THR A 471 -9.85 -3.00 -11.91
C THR A 471 -8.46 -3.40 -12.40
N GLU A 472 -7.48 -2.52 -12.21
CA GLU A 472 -6.13 -2.64 -12.73
C GLU A 472 -5.15 -3.33 -11.76
N VAL A 473 -5.51 -3.40 -10.47
CA VAL A 473 -4.77 -4.11 -9.43
C VAL A 473 -5.15 -5.60 -9.34
N HIS A 474 -4.28 -6.42 -8.73
CA HIS A 474 -4.58 -7.83 -8.49
C HIS A 474 -5.81 -8.03 -7.59
N GLN A 475 -6.87 -8.60 -8.17
CA GLN A 475 -8.21 -8.65 -7.54
C GLN A 475 -8.25 -9.48 -6.26
N GLY A 476 -7.45 -10.55 -6.16
CA GLY A 476 -7.37 -11.37 -4.95
C GLY A 476 -6.68 -10.66 -3.78
N ILE A 477 -5.66 -9.83 -4.06
CA ILE A 477 -4.96 -9.05 -3.02
C ILE A 477 -5.88 -7.92 -2.54
N LEU A 478 -6.54 -7.25 -3.49
CA LEU A 478 -7.52 -6.21 -3.21
C LEU A 478 -8.63 -6.73 -2.29
N HIS A 479 -9.29 -7.84 -2.66
CA HIS A 479 -10.40 -8.40 -1.88
C HIS A 479 -9.99 -8.74 -0.45
N ARG A 480 -8.92 -9.55 -0.29
CA ARG A 480 -8.42 -9.95 1.03
C ARG A 480 -8.03 -8.75 1.90
N THR A 481 -7.40 -7.73 1.30
CA THR A 481 -6.98 -6.54 2.05
C THR A 481 -8.18 -5.70 2.48
N LEU A 482 -9.16 -5.45 1.61
CA LEU A 482 -10.33 -4.66 1.97
C LEU A 482 -11.21 -5.37 3.01
N ASP A 483 -11.35 -6.70 2.93
CA ASP A 483 -12.06 -7.48 3.96
C ASP A 483 -11.33 -7.47 5.31
N SER A 484 -10.00 -7.62 5.30
CA SER A 484 -9.17 -7.53 6.50
C SER A 484 -9.30 -6.16 7.18
N ILE A 485 -9.25 -5.07 6.39
CA ILE A 485 -9.46 -3.71 6.90
C ILE A 485 -10.87 -3.51 7.43
N THR A 486 -11.88 -4.07 6.76
CA THR A 486 -13.27 -4.00 7.23
C THR A 486 -13.41 -4.67 8.59
N SER A 487 -12.84 -5.87 8.75
CA SER A 487 -12.88 -6.64 10.00
C SER A 487 -12.12 -5.93 11.13
N SER A 488 -10.96 -5.35 10.80
CA SER A 488 -10.18 -4.49 11.71
C SER A 488 -10.98 -3.28 12.19
N CYS A 489 -11.65 -2.56 11.29
CA CYS A 489 -12.49 -1.41 11.66
C CYS A 489 -13.66 -1.80 12.57
N VAL A 490 -14.26 -2.97 12.32
CA VAL A 490 -15.34 -3.51 13.15
C VAL A 490 -14.85 -3.86 14.55
N ALA A 491 -13.72 -4.55 14.66
CA ALA A 491 -13.10 -4.86 15.94
C ALA A 491 -12.71 -3.58 16.71
N HIS A 492 -12.12 -2.59 16.01
CA HIS A 492 -11.74 -1.32 16.61
C HIS A 492 -12.94 -0.55 17.19
N ALA A 493 -14.06 -0.50 16.47
CA ALA A 493 -15.28 0.17 16.94
C ALA A 493 -16.01 -0.61 18.06
N GLY A 494 -15.90 -1.93 18.06
CA GLY A 494 -16.65 -2.82 18.93
C GLY A 494 -18.08 -3.09 18.43
N ILE A 495 -18.70 -4.17 18.92
CA ILE A 495 -20.02 -4.63 18.49
C ILE A 495 -20.96 -4.85 19.67
N ASP A 496 -22.14 -4.24 19.64
CA ASP A 496 -23.23 -4.55 20.57
C ASP A 496 -23.86 -5.91 20.25
N LEU A 497 -23.72 -6.89 21.16
CA LEU A 497 -24.22 -8.26 20.99
C LEU A 497 -25.73 -8.34 20.84
N ASN A 498 -26.47 -7.43 21.45
CA ASN A 498 -27.92 -7.48 21.53
C ASN A 498 -28.60 -6.71 20.39
N ARG A 499 -27.90 -5.80 19.70
CA ARG A 499 -28.47 -4.96 18.61
C ARG A 499 -28.05 -5.34 17.19
N THR A 500 -27.02 -6.16 17.06
CA THR A 500 -26.33 -6.40 15.78
C THR A 500 -26.92 -7.57 14.99
N ASP A 501 -26.98 -7.49 13.66
CA ASP A 501 -27.44 -8.61 12.81
C ASP A 501 -26.33 -9.64 12.52
N THR A 502 -26.71 -10.82 12.03
CA THR A 502 -25.77 -11.90 11.72
C THR A 502 -24.68 -11.48 10.74
N ASP A 503 -25.03 -10.68 9.72
CA ASP A 503 -24.08 -10.25 8.68
C ASP A 503 -22.97 -9.36 9.26
N PHE A 504 -23.29 -8.48 10.22
CA PHE A 504 -22.30 -7.60 10.84
C PHE A 504 -21.49 -8.31 11.94
N LEU A 505 -22.11 -9.21 12.72
CA LEU A 505 -21.38 -10.05 13.68
C LEU A 505 -20.29 -10.90 13.01
N ALA A 506 -20.59 -11.47 11.85
CA ALA A 506 -19.64 -12.26 11.06
C ALA A 506 -18.46 -11.46 10.47
N ARG A 507 -18.42 -10.13 10.67
CA ARG A 507 -17.26 -9.29 10.32
C ARG A 507 -16.24 -9.21 11.45
N LEU A 508 -16.59 -9.64 12.66
CA LEU A 508 -15.66 -9.63 13.78
C LEU A 508 -14.59 -10.73 13.59
N PRO A 509 -13.29 -10.41 13.70
CA PRO A 509 -12.25 -11.44 13.73
C PRO A 509 -12.55 -12.50 14.80
N GLY A 510 -12.51 -13.77 14.42
CA GLY A 510 -12.85 -14.91 15.30
C GLY A 510 -14.30 -15.42 15.19
N LEU A 511 -15.21 -14.63 14.59
CA LEU A 511 -16.59 -15.06 14.31
C LEU A 511 -16.78 -15.35 12.83
N ASP A 512 -17.11 -16.60 12.51
CA ASP A 512 -17.67 -16.95 11.21
C ASP A 512 -19.20 -16.76 11.19
N ARG A 513 -19.80 -17.05 10.03
CA ARG A 513 -21.24 -16.89 9.82
C ARG A 513 -22.09 -17.84 10.68
N ASP A 514 -21.57 -19.03 10.98
CA ASP A 514 -22.31 -20.02 11.76
C ASP A 514 -22.30 -19.66 13.25
N LYS A 515 -21.15 -19.23 13.79
CA LYS A 515 -21.05 -18.66 15.14
C LYS A 515 -21.93 -17.42 15.29
N ALA A 516 -21.88 -16.50 14.33
CA ALA A 516 -22.74 -15.32 14.32
C ALA A 516 -24.24 -15.68 14.30
N ARG A 517 -24.63 -16.73 13.55
CA ARG A 517 -26.01 -17.22 13.53
C ARG A 517 -26.40 -17.79 14.88
N ALA A 518 -25.54 -18.59 15.51
CA ALA A 518 -25.79 -19.16 16.84
C ALA A 518 -26.05 -18.08 17.90
N ILE A 519 -25.27 -16.99 17.91
CA ILE A 519 -25.46 -15.85 18.82
C ILE A 519 -26.85 -15.21 18.62
N VAL A 520 -27.24 -14.95 17.37
CA VAL A 520 -28.54 -14.32 17.06
C VAL A 520 -29.73 -15.24 17.37
N GLU A 521 -29.59 -16.54 17.09
CA GLU A 521 -30.62 -17.52 17.41
C GLU A 521 -30.78 -17.69 18.93
N HIS A 522 -29.68 -17.73 19.68
CA HIS A 522 -29.71 -17.81 21.13
C HIS A 522 -30.48 -16.64 21.74
N ARG A 523 -30.14 -15.40 21.36
CA ARG A 523 -30.85 -14.23 21.93
C ARG A 523 -32.32 -14.13 21.51
N SER A 524 -32.67 -14.73 20.37
CA SER A 524 -34.06 -14.78 19.90
C SER A 524 -34.89 -15.79 20.71
N LYS A 525 -34.26 -16.86 21.22
CA LYS A 525 -34.92 -17.92 22.00
C LYS A 525 -34.91 -17.66 23.51
N HIS A 526 -33.79 -17.19 24.05
CA HIS A 526 -33.56 -17.07 25.50
C HIS A 526 -33.58 -15.62 26.02
N GLY A 527 -33.80 -14.64 25.14
CA GLY A 527 -33.74 -13.22 25.48
C GLY A 527 -32.34 -12.63 25.31
N LYS A 528 -32.19 -11.34 25.68
CA LYS A 528 -30.92 -10.62 25.51
C LYS A 528 -29.81 -11.23 26.39
N PHE A 529 -28.57 -11.15 25.93
CA PHE A 529 -27.40 -11.45 26.77
C PHE A 529 -27.30 -10.42 27.91
N ASP A 530 -27.07 -10.89 29.13
CA ASP A 530 -26.95 -10.05 30.32
C ASP A 530 -25.49 -9.67 30.59
N LYS A 531 -24.55 -10.56 30.25
CA LYS A 531 -23.11 -10.31 30.33
C LYS A 531 -22.36 -10.97 29.18
N VAL A 532 -21.15 -10.51 28.89
CA VAL A 532 -20.28 -11.09 27.84
C VAL A 532 -19.98 -12.55 28.12
N GLU A 533 -19.80 -12.91 29.40
CA GLU A 533 -19.53 -14.29 29.86
C GLU A 533 -20.62 -15.29 29.43
N ASP A 534 -21.85 -14.84 29.20
CA ASP A 534 -22.95 -15.68 28.73
C ASP A 534 -22.67 -16.30 27.35
N LEU A 535 -21.72 -15.74 26.57
CA LEU A 535 -21.28 -16.32 25.30
C LEU A 535 -20.67 -17.72 25.46
N ARG A 536 -20.07 -18.04 26.62
CA ARG A 536 -19.50 -19.36 26.88
C ARG A 536 -20.55 -20.47 26.98
N ALA A 537 -21.82 -20.13 27.19
CA ALA A 537 -22.90 -21.10 27.19
C ALA A 537 -23.24 -21.63 25.79
N LEU A 538 -22.71 -20.99 24.74
CA LEU A 538 -22.92 -21.42 23.36
C LEU A 538 -21.91 -22.49 22.95
N GLU A 539 -22.40 -23.66 22.55
CA GLU A 539 -21.54 -24.76 22.04
C GLU A 539 -20.65 -24.35 20.87
N ALA A 540 -21.07 -23.35 20.08
CA ALA A 540 -20.30 -22.84 18.94
C ALA A 540 -19.12 -21.94 19.32
N ILE A 541 -19.03 -21.49 20.58
CA ILE A 541 -18.00 -20.57 21.08
C ILE A 541 -17.12 -21.34 22.08
N ASP A 542 -15.95 -21.78 21.62
CA ASP A 542 -14.93 -22.35 22.49
C ASP A 542 -14.16 -21.27 23.27
N ASP A 543 -13.36 -21.68 24.27
CA ASP A 543 -12.63 -20.76 25.14
C ASP A 543 -11.66 -19.84 24.37
N ARG A 544 -11.05 -20.36 23.30
CA ARG A 544 -10.14 -19.59 22.45
C ARG A 544 -10.89 -18.56 21.62
N CYS A 545 -12.02 -18.93 21.05
CA CYS A 545 -12.90 -18.00 20.34
C CYS A 545 -13.41 -16.92 21.30
N PHE A 546 -13.82 -17.30 22.51
CA PHE A 546 -14.24 -16.35 23.54
C PHE A 546 -13.13 -15.34 23.85
N GLU A 547 -11.91 -15.81 24.14
CA GLU A 547 -10.76 -14.93 24.40
C GLU A 547 -10.54 -13.94 23.24
N GLN A 548 -10.57 -14.40 21.99
CA GLN A 548 -10.33 -13.54 20.84
C GLN A 548 -11.41 -12.45 20.63
N ILE A 549 -12.66 -12.70 21.04
CA ILE A 549 -13.79 -11.80 20.74
C ILE A 549 -14.25 -10.97 21.93
N ALA A 550 -14.01 -11.42 23.17
CA ALA A 550 -14.63 -10.87 24.37
C ALA A 550 -14.35 -9.37 24.54
N GLY A 551 -13.13 -8.92 24.26
CA GLY A 551 -12.78 -7.49 24.33
C GLY A 551 -13.36 -6.61 23.22
N PHE A 552 -13.91 -7.20 22.16
CA PHE A 552 -14.50 -6.45 21.04
C PHE A 552 -16.03 -6.42 21.06
N VAL A 553 -16.67 -7.21 21.92
CA VAL A 553 -18.11 -7.25 22.07
C VAL A 553 -18.58 -6.38 23.24
N ARG A 554 -19.79 -5.84 23.14
CA ARG A 554 -20.40 -4.95 24.14
C ARG A 554 -21.76 -5.47 24.56
N VAL A 555 -22.05 -5.35 25.86
CA VAL A 555 -23.39 -5.57 26.43
C VAL A 555 -23.78 -4.33 27.24
N HIS A 556 -24.73 -3.56 26.72
CA HIS A 556 -25.23 -2.36 27.40
C HIS A 556 -26.39 -2.71 28.34
N GLY A 557 -26.37 -2.14 29.55
CA GLY A 557 -27.45 -2.28 30.54
C GLY A 557 -27.54 -3.68 31.17
N GLY A 558 -26.46 -4.45 31.13
CA GLY A 558 -26.34 -5.77 31.77
C GLY A 558 -25.93 -5.70 33.24
N SER A 559 -25.85 -6.86 33.91
CA SER A 559 -25.42 -6.95 35.31
C SER A 559 -23.94 -6.64 35.56
N GLN A 560 -23.09 -6.74 34.53
CA GLN A 560 -21.67 -6.40 34.57
C GLN A 560 -21.41 -5.06 33.84
N PRO A 561 -21.17 -3.94 34.55
CA PRO A 561 -20.98 -2.62 33.93
C PRO A 561 -19.78 -2.53 32.98
N LEU A 562 -18.72 -3.31 33.23
CA LEU A 562 -17.51 -3.28 32.40
C LEU A 562 -17.73 -3.82 30.98
N ASP A 563 -18.77 -4.63 30.77
CA ASP A 563 -19.11 -5.20 29.47
C ASP A 563 -19.57 -4.15 28.45
N ALA A 564 -19.91 -2.93 28.91
CA ALA A 564 -20.22 -1.81 28.03
C ALA A 564 -18.98 -1.01 27.59
N THR A 565 -17.79 -1.37 28.10
CA THR A 565 -16.51 -0.67 27.86
C THR A 565 -15.58 -1.52 26.96
N PRO A 566 -14.49 -0.95 26.42
CA PRO A 566 -13.49 -1.71 25.66
C PRO A 566 -12.51 -2.52 26.51
N ILE A 567 -12.80 -2.71 27.81
CA ILE A 567 -11.94 -3.46 28.72
C ILE A 567 -12.19 -4.95 28.47
N HIS A 568 -11.11 -5.70 28.23
CA HIS A 568 -11.19 -7.16 28.11
C HIS A 568 -11.51 -7.80 29.47
N PRO A 569 -12.30 -8.89 29.56
CA PRO A 569 -12.60 -9.57 30.83
C PRO A 569 -11.39 -9.94 31.68
N GLU A 570 -10.26 -10.27 31.04
CA GLU A 570 -8.98 -10.54 31.74
C GLU A 570 -8.46 -9.36 32.58
N SER A 571 -8.90 -8.13 32.27
CA SER A 571 -8.51 -6.89 32.94
C SER A 571 -9.55 -6.41 33.95
N TYR A 572 -10.66 -7.13 34.16
CA TYR A 572 -11.69 -6.75 35.16
C TYR A 572 -11.12 -6.65 36.57
N PRO A 573 -10.23 -7.56 37.04
CA PRO A 573 -9.61 -7.41 38.35
C PRO A 573 -8.85 -6.08 38.54
N ILE A 574 -8.28 -5.52 37.47
CA ILE A 574 -7.58 -4.22 37.50
C ILE A 574 -8.59 -3.09 37.71
N ALA A 575 -9.73 -3.12 37.00
CA ALA A 575 -10.79 -2.13 37.14
C ALA A 575 -11.46 -2.19 38.54
N GLU A 576 -11.67 -3.39 39.06
CA GLU A 576 -12.18 -3.62 40.42
C GLU A 576 -11.21 -3.10 41.49
N ALA A 577 -9.90 -3.36 41.31
CA ALA A 577 -8.86 -2.80 42.18
C ALA A 577 -8.83 -1.27 42.14
N ALA A 578 -8.99 -0.66 40.96
CA ALA A 578 -9.06 0.79 40.82
C ALA A 578 -10.26 1.39 41.58
N ALA A 579 -11.41 0.73 41.51
CA ALA A 579 -12.61 1.11 42.26
C ALA A 579 -12.37 1.02 43.78
N ALA A 580 -11.70 -0.03 44.24
CA ALA A 580 -11.33 -0.21 45.64
C ALA A 580 -10.32 0.85 46.14
N VAL A 581 -9.34 1.25 45.33
CA VAL A 581 -8.38 2.32 45.67
C VAL A 581 -9.10 3.66 45.86
N ARG A 582 -10.10 3.95 45.03
CA ARG A 582 -10.89 5.19 45.11
C ARG A 582 -12.02 5.12 46.14
N GLY A 583 -12.41 3.93 46.58
CA GLY A 583 -13.50 3.70 47.53
C GLY A 583 -14.90 3.87 46.94
N VAL A 584 -15.08 3.58 45.64
CA VAL A 584 -16.36 3.71 44.91
C VAL A 584 -16.72 2.41 44.20
N GLY A 585 -17.94 2.29 43.67
CA GLY A 585 -18.30 1.19 42.78
C GLY A 585 -17.65 1.30 41.41
N VAL A 586 -17.42 0.17 40.72
CA VAL A 586 -16.83 0.14 39.38
C VAL A 586 -17.60 1.00 38.37
N ALA A 587 -18.94 0.97 38.45
CA ALA A 587 -19.81 1.77 37.57
C ALA A 587 -19.56 3.29 37.68
N GLU A 588 -19.11 3.79 38.84
CA GLU A 588 -18.83 5.21 39.07
C GLU A 588 -17.51 5.65 38.40
N LEU A 589 -16.61 4.72 38.07
CA LEU A 589 -15.36 5.01 37.36
C LEU A 589 -15.54 5.15 35.84
N ILE A 590 -16.64 4.61 35.30
CA ILE A 590 -16.91 4.57 33.87
C ILE A 590 -17.30 5.98 33.39
N GLY A 591 -16.59 6.50 32.40
CA GLY A 591 -16.80 7.83 31.83
C GLY A 591 -16.29 8.99 32.71
N THR A 592 -15.60 8.71 33.82
CA THR A 592 -15.03 9.75 34.69
C THR A 592 -13.51 9.85 34.56
N PRO A 593 -12.91 11.04 34.70
CA PRO A 593 -11.47 11.17 34.70
C PRO A 593 -10.88 10.52 35.95
N ASN A 594 -10.17 9.41 35.77
CA ASN A 594 -9.58 8.59 36.84
C ASN A 594 -8.11 8.93 37.11
N ARG A 595 -7.75 10.23 37.07
CA ARG A 595 -6.35 10.69 37.20
C ARG A 595 -5.89 10.80 38.66
N ASP A 596 -6.83 10.77 39.58
CA ASP A 596 -6.67 10.81 41.03
C ASP A 596 -6.27 9.45 41.62
N ILE A 597 -6.38 8.37 40.85
CA ILE A 597 -5.98 7.03 41.27
C ILE A 597 -4.46 6.90 41.21
N GLU A 598 -3.82 6.62 42.34
CA GLU A 598 -2.37 6.40 42.43
C GLU A 598 -2.00 5.08 41.73
N LEU A 599 -1.14 5.17 40.71
CA LEU A 599 -0.80 4.04 39.83
C LEU A 599 -0.05 2.95 40.58
N GLU A 600 0.87 3.32 41.46
CA GLU A 600 1.69 2.40 42.24
C GLU A 600 0.81 1.54 43.15
N ALA A 601 -0.11 2.17 43.90
CA ALA A 601 -1.07 1.46 44.75
C ALA A 601 -2.01 0.54 43.94
N LEU A 602 -2.41 0.95 42.74
CA LEU A 602 -3.21 0.12 41.84
C LEU A 602 -2.42 -1.10 41.35
N CYS A 603 -1.17 -0.91 40.91
CA CYS A 603 -0.32 -1.99 40.42
C CYS A 603 -0.05 -3.01 41.52
N GLU A 604 0.26 -2.56 42.74
CA GLU A 604 0.47 -3.43 43.90
C GLU A 604 -0.78 -4.24 44.25
N ARG A 605 -1.96 -3.60 44.25
CA ARG A 605 -3.22 -4.27 44.58
C ARG A 605 -3.67 -5.27 43.51
N ALA A 606 -3.51 -4.92 42.24
CA ALA A 606 -3.97 -5.74 41.11
C ALA A 606 -2.92 -6.77 40.64
N GLY A 607 -1.66 -6.65 41.06
CA GLY A 607 -0.56 -7.49 40.58
C GLY A 607 -0.29 -7.30 39.08
N CYS A 608 -0.54 -6.11 38.55
CA CYS A 608 -0.42 -5.81 37.12
C CYS A 608 0.75 -4.86 36.83
N SER A 609 1.10 -4.76 35.55
CA SER A 609 2.10 -3.79 35.11
C SER A 609 1.50 -2.37 35.12
N ARG A 610 2.38 -1.37 35.17
CA ARG A 610 1.99 0.05 35.07
C ARG A 610 1.27 0.37 33.75
N ASP A 611 1.60 -0.33 32.68
CA ASP A 611 1.00 -0.10 31.38
C ASP A 611 -0.44 -0.62 31.32
N ALA A 612 -0.72 -1.80 31.87
CA ALA A 612 -2.06 -2.40 31.97
C ALA A 612 -2.96 -1.56 32.86
N ALA A 613 -2.42 -1.07 33.99
CA ALA A 613 -3.12 -0.14 34.86
C ALA A 613 -3.51 1.14 34.10
N LEU A 614 -2.57 1.76 33.38
CA LEU A 614 -2.81 2.99 32.65
C LEU A 614 -3.81 2.80 31.50
N ASP A 615 -3.71 1.71 30.75
CA ASP A 615 -4.63 1.40 29.65
C ASP A 615 -6.04 1.10 30.18
N THR A 616 -6.16 0.38 31.29
CA THR A 616 -7.46 0.15 31.96
C THR A 616 -8.08 1.46 32.44
N LEU A 617 -7.31 2.33 33.10
CA LEU A 617 -7.80 3.64 33.56
C LEU A 617 -8.24 4.56 32.41
N ARG A 618 -7.55 4.50 31.27
CA ARG A 618 -7.95 5.23 30.04
C ARG A 618 -9.26 4.69 29.49
N SER A 619 -9.41 3.37 29.40
CA SER A 619 -10.63 2.72 28.93
C SER A 619 -11.82 3.00 29.85
N LEU A 620 -11.61 3.00 31.16
CA LEU A 620 -12.62 3.43 32.14
C LEU A 620 -13.00 4.89 31.90
N ALA A 621 -12.03 5.78 31.70
CA ALA A 621 -12.31 7.20 31.47
C ALA A 621 -13.06 7.46 30.16
N SER A 622 -12.85 6.67 29.11
CA SER A 622 -13.67 6.73 27.88
C SER A 622 -15.07 6.15 28.07
N GLY A 623 -15.23 5.17 28.96
CA GLY A 623 -16.48 4.48 29.24
C GLY A 623 -17.10 3.84 27.99
N GLU A 624 -18.40 4.11 27.77
CA GLU A 624 -19.16 3.61 26.62
C GLU A 624 -19.01 4.50 25.36
N SER A 625 -18.11 5.48 25.37
CA SER A 625 -17.94 6.40 24.24
C SER A 625 -17.40 5.67 23.01
N ASP A 626 -18.01 5.93 21.85
CA ASP A 626 -17.53 5.40 20.57
C ASP A 626 -16.14 5.98 20.23
N VAL A 627 -15.17 5.10 19.94
CA VAL A 627 -13.80 5.47 19.56
C VAL A 627 -13.71 6.28 18.27
N ARG A 628 -14.78 6.27 17.45
CA ARG A 628 -14.92 7.04 16.21
C ARG A 628 -15.22 8.51 16.48
N GLY A 629 -15.73 8.83 17.67
CA GLY A 629 -16.23 10.15 18.03
C GLY A 629 -17.64 10.42 17.52
N THR A 630 -18.17 11.58 17.89
CA THR A 630 -19.53 12.01 17.53
C THR A 630 -19.54 12.94 16.33
N VAL A 631 -20.64 12.94 15.58
CA VAL A 631 -20.82 13.93 14.50
C VAL A 631 -21.00 15.32 15.12
N ASP A 632 -20.05 16.21 14.81
CA ASP A 632 -20.05 17.59 15.25
C ASP A 632 -20.63 18.54 14.20
N GLN A 633 -21.34 19.57 14.67
CA GLN A 633 -21.62 20.77 13.88
C GLN A 633 -20.39 21.67 13.88
N PHE A 634 -20.14 22.31 12.73
CA PHE A 634 -19.20 23.41 12.63
C PHE A 634 -19.89 24.61 12.00
N ASP A 635 -19.41 25.79 12.36
CA ASP A 635 -19.85 27.05 11.79
C ASP A 635 -18.62 27.93 11.58
N ASN A 636 -18.64 28.69 10.49
CA ASN A 636 -17.60 29.63 10.10
C ASN A 636 -18.21 31.04 10.04
N PRO A 637 -18.13 31.81 11.13
CA PRO A 637 -18.74 33.14 11.18
C PRO A 637 -18.23 34.01 10.05
N ASN A 638 -19.15 34.63 9.29
CA ASN A 638 -18.88 35.53 8.16
C ASN A 638 -18.37 34.87 6.86
N VAL A 639 -18.41 33.54 6.74
CA VAL A 639 -18.02 32.84 5.51
C VAL A 639 -19.20 32.01 5.00
N SER A 640 -19.87 32.53 3.99
CA SER A 640 -21.05 31.88 3.39
C SER A 640 -20.89 31.61 1.89
N ARG A 641 -20.01 32.37 1.23
CA ARG A 641 -19.75 32.28 -0.21
C ARG A 641 -18.25 32.21 -0.47
N PHE A 642 -17.90 31.85 -1.70
CA PHE A 642 -16.50 31.76 -2.13
C PHE A 642 -15.79 33.12 -2.04
N GLU A 643 -16.51 34.21 -2.26
CA GLU A 643 -15.98 35.58 -2.20
C GLU A 643 -15.62 36.04 -0.78
N ASP A 644 -16.17 35.39 0.25
CA ASP A 644 -15.91 35.72 1.65
C ASP A 644 -14.56 35.16 2.16
N LEU A 645 -13.92 34.27 1.36
CA LEU A 645 -12.67 33.63 1.74
C LEU A 645 -11.49 34.60 1.68
N THR A 646 -10.74 34.65 2.79
CA THR A 646 -9.48 35.41 2.86
C THR A 646 -8.30 34.48 3.06
N LEU A 647 -7.15 34.84 2.51
CA LEU A 647 -5.91 34.10 2.74
C LEU A 647 -5.54 34.14 4.22
N ASP A 648 -4.93 33.05 4.70
CA ASP A 648 -4.46 32.83 6.06
C ASP A 648 -5.55 32.76 7.15
N GLN A 649 -6.82 32.83 6.77
CA GLN A 649 -7.96 32.71 7.68
C GLN A 649 -8.06 31.29 8.24
N GLU A 650 -8.32 31.18 9.54
CA GLU A 650 -8.64 29.92 10.21
C GLU A 650 -10.14 29.63 10.05
N LEU A 651 -10.45 28.46 9.53
CA LEU A 651 -11.81 27.94 9.35
C LEU A 651 -11.90 26.53 9.92
N ARG A 652 -13.12 26.10 10.23
CA ARG A 652 -13.42 24.71 10.50
C ARG A 652 -14.08 24.10 9.28
N GLY A 653 -13.75 22.86 8.99
CA GLY A 653 -14.37 22.15 7.87
C GLY A 653 -14.46 20.66 8.12
N ARG A 654 -15.40 20.02 7.44
CA ARG A 654 -15.64 18.58 7.55
C ARG A 654 -14.96 17.85 6.40
N ILE A 655 -14.23 16.78 6.70
CA ILE A 655 -13.59 15.95 5.66
C ILE A 655 -14.67 15.24 4.86
N THR A 656 -14.73 15.46 3.56
CA THR A 656 -15.69 14.84 2.64
C THR A 656 -15.12 13.57 1.99
N ASN A 657 -13.83 13.58 1.66
CA ASN A 657 -13.16 12.47 1.00
C ASN A 657 -11.64 12.46 1.29
N MET A 658 -11.02 11.29 1.14
CA MET A 658 -9.59 11.08 1.28
C MET A 658 -8.99 10.40 0.07
N THR A 659 -7.88 10.95 -0.41
CA THR A 659 -7.06 10.39 -1.49
C THR A 659 -5.63 10.16 -1.01
N ASP A 660 -4.81 9.56 -1.87
CA ASP A 660 -3.37 9.36 -1.65
C ASP A 660 -2.59 10.69 -1.57
N PHE A 661 -3.03 11.72 -2.29
CA PHE A 661 -2.37 13.03 -2.32
C PHE A 661 -2.94 14.05 -1.31
N GLY A 662 -4.04 13.76 -0.61
CA GLY A 662 -4.62 14.71 0.34
C GLY A 662 -6.01 14.37 0.85
N ALA A 663 -6.63 15.34 1.53
CA ALA A 663 -7.99 15.28 2.04
C ALA A 663 -8.82 16.45 1.50
N PHE A 664 -10.05 16.16 1.08
CA PHE A 664 -11.03 17.17 0.69
C PHE A 664 -11.88 17.57 1.89
N VAL A 665 -12.06 18.88 2.08
CA VAL A 665 -12.69 19.46 3.26
C VAL A 665 -13.78 20.43 2.82
N ASP A 666 -15.02 20.17 3.22
CA ASP A 666 -16.15 21.09 3.06
C ASP A 666 -16.09 22.18 4.14
N LEU A 667 -16.10 23.44 3.69
CA LEU A 667 -16.11 24.63 4.53
C LEU A 667 -17.52 25.22 4.71
N GLY A 668 -18.55 24.61 4.10
CA GLY A 668 -19.93 25.09 4.14
C GLY A 668 -20.30 26.06 3.01
N ILE A 669 -19.41 26.28 2.03
CA ILE A 669 -19.59 27.27 0.94
C ILE A 669 -19.93 26.63 -0.42
N GLY A 670 -20.21 25.33 -0.45
CA GLY A 670 -20.58 24.59 -1.67
C GLY A 670 -19.42 24.22 -2.61
N SER A 671 -18.17 24.36 -2.15
CA SER A 671 -16.98 23.88 -2.85
C SER A 671 -15.94 23.40 -1.85
N ASP A 672 -15.38 22.21 -2.09
CA ASP A 672 -14.40 21.59 -1.21
C ASP A 672 -13.01 22.21 -1.38
N GLY A 673 -12.30 22.38 -0.27
CA GLY A 673 -10.88 22.70 -0.27
C GLY A 673 -9.99 21.47 -0.15
N LEU A 674 -8.82 21.50 -0.79
CA LEU A 674 -7.85 20.41 -0.75
C LEU A 674 -6.76 20.69 0.28
N VAL A 675 -6.63 19.82 1.28
CA VAL A 675 -5.44 19.73 2.13
C VAL A 675 -4.49 18.71 1.51
N HIS A 676 -3.37 19.16 0.95
CA HIS A 676 -2.35 18.25 0.42
C HIS A 676 -1.72 17.41 1.54
N VAL A 677 -1.25 16.19 1.25
CA VAL A 677 -0.63 15.28 2.25
C VAL A 677 0.50 15.93 3.04
N SER A 678 1.29 16.80 2.41
CA SER A 678 2.38 17.55 3.06
C SER A 678 1.91 18.67 3.99
N GLN A 679 0.61 18.99 3.96
CA GLN A 679 -0.04 20.03 4.76
C GLN A 679 -0.91 19.43 5.87
N VAL A 680 -0.91 18.10 6.02
CA VAL A 680 -1.58 17.39 7.12
C VAL A 680 -0.68 17.44 8.35
N ALA A 681 -1.23 17.84 9.49
CA ALA A 681 -0.47 17.96 10.73
C ALA A 681 0.01 16.57 11.23
N PRO A 682 1.32 16.35 11.49
CA PRO A 682 1.86 15.05 11.86
C PRO A 682 1.51 14.60 13.30
N ASN A 683 1.00 15.50 14.14
CA ASN A 683 0.79 15.24 15.58
C ASN A 683 -0.69 15.30 15.97
N ARG A 684 -1.48 14.34 15.49
CA ARG A 684 -2.74 13.99 16.17
C ARG A 684 -2.43 12.87 17.17
N ARG A 685 -2.95 12.97 18.40
CA ARG A 685 -2.47 12.20 19.55
C ARG A 685 -2.76 10.70 19.38
N GLY A 686 -1.71 9.88 19.28
CA GLY A 686 -1.76 8.41 19.32
C GLY A 686 -1.34 7.73 18.00
N PRO A 687 -0.86 6.47 18.04
CA PRO A 687 -0.43 5.72 16.86
C PRO A 687 -1.53 5.52 15.79
N ASP A 688 -2.81 5.64 16.16
CA ASP A 688 -3.98 5.43 15.29
C ASP A 688 -4.68 6.73 14.81
N ALA A 689 -4.09 7.91 15.08
CA ALA A 689 -4.73 9.20 14.84
C ALA A 689 -4.67 9.63 13.36
N THR A 690 -5.29 8.83 12.49
CA THR A 690 -5.47 9.14 11.07
C THR A 690 -6.71 10.01 10.86
N LEU A 691 -6.70 10.86 9.85
CA LEU A 691 -7.88 11.60 9.39
C LEU A 691 -9.03 10.64 9.03
N ARG A 692 -10.25 11.01 9.39
CA ARG A 692 -11.46 10.22 9.12
C ARG A 692 -12.45 11.03 8.29
N VAL A 693 -13.12 10.39 7.35
CA VAL A 693 -14.19 11.04 6.59
C VAL A 693 -15.34 11.36 7.54
N GLY A 694 -15.88 12.58 7.45
CA GLY A 694 -16.91 13.10 8.36
C GLY A 694 -16.36 13.83 9.59
N GLU A 695 -15.05 13.76 9.84
CA GLU A 695 -14.41 14.49 10.95
C GLU A 695 -14.36 16.00 10.69
N VAL A 696 -14.62 16.81 11.71
CA VAL A 696 -14.48 18.27 11.65
C VAL A 696 -13.09 18.68 12.12
N ILE A 697 -12.35 19.39 11.28
CA ILE A 697 -10.96 19.77 11.52
C ILE A 697 -10.76 21.28 11.34
N PRO A 698 -9.85 21.91 12.11
CA PRO A 698 -9.40 23.27 11.83
C PRO A 698 -8.44 23.28 10.64
N VAL A 699 -8.60 24.26 9.74
CA VAL A 699 -7.82 24.44 8.52
C VAL A 699 -7.56 25.93 8.25
N TYR A 700 -6.46 26.21 7.58
CA TYR A 700 -6.04 27.55 7.14
C TYR A 700 -6.10 27.65 5.61
N VAL A 701 -6.61 28.77 5.10
CA VAL A 701 -6.67 29.02 3.65
C VAL A 701 -5.29 29.48 3.14
N VAL A 702 -4.63 28.68 2.31
CA VAL A 702 -3.28 28.97 1.79
C VAL A 702 -3.30 29.51 0.37
N GLY A 703 -4.32 29.14 -0.42
CA GLY A 703 -4.44 29.59 -1.80
C GLY A 703 -5.88 29.56 -2.28
N ILE A 704 -6.26 30.56 -3.06
CA ILE A 704 -7.58 30.68 -3.66
C ILE A 704 -7.37 30.92 -5.15
N ASP A 705 -7.92 30.05 -6.00
CA ASP A 705 -8.00 30.25 -7.44
C ASP A 705 -9.46 30.50 -7.85
N PRO A 706 -9.87 31.77 -8.07
CA PRO A 706 -11.23 32.09 -8.44
C PRO A 706 -11.64 31.56 -9.81
N LYS A 707 -10.69 31.42 -10.76
CA LYS A 707 -11.00 30.97 -12.12
C LYS A 707 -11.31 29.47 -12.13
N ALA A 708 -10.52 28.70 -11.39
CA ALA A 708 -10.70 27.25 -11.29
C ALA A 708 -11.67 26.84 -10.16
N LYS A 709 -12.15 27.79 -9.34
CA LYS A 709 -12.90 27.55 -8.09
C LYS A 709 -12.20 26.56 -7.17
N LYS A 710 -10.87 26.65 -7.06
CA LYS A 710 -10.04 25.76 -6.23
C LYS A 710 -9.60 26.47 -4.96
N ILE A 711 -9.68 25.76 -3.84
CA ILE A 711 -9.25 26.23 -2.53
C ILE A 711 -8.14 25.29 -2.05
N SER A 712 -6.99 25.84 -1.73
CA SER A 712 -5.86 25.11 -1.14
C SER A 712 -5.82 25.39 0.35
N LEU A 713 -5.88 24.32 1.14
CA LEU A 713 -5.96 24.37 2.61
C LEU A 713 -4.72 23.77 3.25
N SER A 714 -4.45 24.17 4.49
CA SER A 714 -3.41 23.56 5.33
C SER A 714 -3.91 23.34 6.75
N MET A 715 -3.51 22.23 7.37
CA MET A 715 -3.71 22.02 8.81
C MET A 715 -2.58 22.63 9.65
N HIS A 716 -1.53 23.14 9.01
CA HIS A 716 -0.48 23.88 9.68
C HIS A 716 -0.84 25.35 9.75
N LYS A 717 -0.71 25.93 10.95
CA LYS A 717 -0.75 27.37 11.11
C LYS A 717 0.37 28.02 10.27
N PRO A 718 0.06 28.93 9.33
CA PRO A 718 1.09 29.60 8.54
C PRO A 718 2.09 30.32 9.45
N ARG A 719 3.39 30.25 9.13
CA ARG A 719 4.45 30.75 10.03
C ARG A 719 4.34 32.24 10.30
N HIS A 720 4.03 33.05 9.30
CA HIS A 720 3.87 34.49 9.48
C HIS A 720 2.66 34.84 10.36
N VAL A 721 1.58 34.04 10.31
CA VAL A 721 0.43 34.14 11.21
C VAL A 721 0.81 33.70 12.63
N ALA A 722 1.63 32.64 12.77
CA ALA A 722 2.13 32.20 14.07
C ALA A 722 3.08 33.23 14.72
N ASP A 723 3.92 33.87 13.91
CA ASP A 723 4.91 34.87 14.34
C ASP A 723 4.32 36.29 14.47
N GLY A 724 3.05 36.52 14.10
CA GLY A 724 2.40 37.84 14.13
C GLY A 724 3.00 38.87 13.15
N ARG A 725 3.59 38.43 12.04
CA ARG A 725 4.29 39.28 11.06
C ARG A 725 3.62 39.23 9.68
N ALA A 726 3.90 40.24 8.86
CA ALA A 726 3.51 40.20 7.44
C ALA A 726 4.26 39.06 6.70
N PRO A 727 3.59 38.41 5.71
CA PRO A 727 4.23 37.36 4.92
C PRO A 727 5.39 37.95 4.10
N THR A 728 6.54 37.29 4.15
CA THR A 728 7.74 37.69 3.39
C THR A 728 7.54 37.49 1.89
N ILE A 729 8.35 38.17 1.08
CA ILE A 729 8.31 38.04 -0.40
C ILE A 729 8.48 36.57 -0.84
N GLY A 730 9.31 35.79 -0.14
CA GLY A 730 9.48 34.35 -0.39
C GLY A 730 8.27 33.49 -0.01
N GLU A 731 7.48 33.91 0.98
CA GLU A 731 6.21 33.25 1.37
C GLU A 731 5.06 33.63 0.43
N ARG A 732 5.09 34.85 -0.14
CA ARG A 732 4.10 35.32 -1.14
C ARG A 732 4.31 34.73 -2.54
N LEU A 733 5.54 34.33 -2.89
CA LEU A 733 5.91 33.91 -4.26
C LEU A 733 5.99 32.40 -4.47
N GLY A 734 5.66 31.54 -3.51
CA GLY A 734 5.90 30.11 -3.71
C GLY A 734 5.15 29.14 -2.81
N GLY A 735 4.03 28.65 -3.34
CA GLY A 735 3.74 27.23 -3.22
C GLY A 735 4.87 26.40 -3.85
N ASN A 736 5.30 25.37 -3.13
CA ASN A 736 6.11 24.27 -3.65
C ASN A 736 7.59 24.54 -3.96
N LYS A 737 8.43 24.72 -2.92
CA LYS A 737 9.81 24.18 -2.93
C LYS A 737 10.11 23.53 -1.59
N GLY A 738 10.14 22.20 -1.62
CA GLY A 738 10.56 21.34 -0.52
C GLY A 738 11.98 21.63 -0.05
N ALA A 739 12.21 21.25 1.19
CA ALA A 739 13.44 21.34 1.97
C ALA A 739 14.72 21.13 1.15
N ARG A 740 15.58 22.16 1.09
CA ARG A 740 17.03 21.97 0.93
C ARG A 740 17.81 22.92 1.84
N ARG A 741 18.72 22.30 2.59
CA ARG A 741 19.89 22.84 3.32
C ARG A 741 19.65 23.60 4.63
N ARG A 742 19.65 22.84 5.74
CA ARG A 742 20.31 23.28 6.98
C ARG A 742 21.82 23.24 6.74
N GLY A 743 22.46 24.40 6.77
CA GLY A 743 23.91 24.56 6.73
C GLY A 743 24.31 25.88 7.37
N ARG A 744 24.72 25.79 8.65
CA ARG A 744 25.63 26.69 9.37
C ARG A 744 25.27 28.19 9.42
N ARG A 745 24.62 28.60 10.52
CA ARG A 745 24.64 30.00 10.99
C ARG A 745 25.87 30.20 11.87
N GLU A 746 26.84 30.96 11.37
CA GLU A 746 27.88 31.59 12.18
C GLU A 746 27.22 32.63 13.08
N ARG A 747 27.53 32.57 14.39
CA ARG A 747 27.11 33.56 15.39
C ARG A 747 28.18 34.65 15.45
N GLY A 748 27.80 35.89 15.17
CA GLY A 748 28.55 37.08 15.58
C GLY A 748 28.42 37.33 17.09
N PRO A 749 29.31 38.16 17.69
CA PRO A 749 29.54 38.19 19.12
C PRO A 749 28.44 38.95 19.85
N ARG A 750 28.04 38.47 21.04
CA ARG A 750 27.20 39.20 21.98
C ARG A 750 28.10 39.96 22.95
N GLU A 751 27.82 41.25 23.09
CA GLU A 751 28.30 42.12 24.16
C GLU A 751 27.78 41.65 25.53
N GLU A 752 28.65 41.79 26.53
CA GLU A 752 28.45 41.41 27.91
C GLU A 752 27.67 42.47 28.70
N ALA A 753 26.91 42.02 29.70
CA ALA A 753 26.59 42.79 30.89
C ALA A 753 26.73 41.90 32.13
N PRO A 754 27.08 42.46 33.31
CA PRO A 754 27.94 41.79 34.27
C PRO A 754 27.18 41.21 35.47
N MET A 755 27.74 40.18 36.10
CA MET A 755 27.47 39.88 37.51
C MET A 755 28.78 39.56 38.25
N ASN A 756 28.83 40.10 39.46
CA ASN A 756 30.01 40.33 40.27
C ASN A 756 29.99 39.40 41.50
N ARG A 757 31.19 38.91 41.89
CA ARG A 757 31.62 38.41 43.23
C ARG A 757 31.00 37.09 43.74
N ALA A 758 31.70 36.21 44.46
CA ALA A 758 33.06 36.17 45.00
C ALA A 758 33.46 34.72 45.32
N ALA A 759 34.80 34.55 45.43
CA ALA A 759 35.55 33.73 46.37
C ALA A 759 36.19 32.37 45.94
N ARG A 760 37.53 32.40 46.03
CA ARG A 760 38.53 31.35 46.37
C ARG A 760 39.30 30.61 45.25
N GLU A 761 40.55 31.06 45.09
CA GLU A 761 41.79 30.45 44.56
C GLU A 761 42.36 29.30 45.46
N PRO A 762 43.53 28.65 45.14
CA PRO A 762 44.11 28.21 43.84
C PRO A 762 44.84 26.82 43.90
N GLU A 763 45.62 26.52 42.85
CA GLU A 763 46.67 25.48 42.65
C GLU A 763 46.26 24.25 41.79
N GLY A 764 47.01 23.79 40.77
CA GLY A 764 48.27 24.26 40.18
C GLY A 764 48.78 23.37 39.03
N ARG A 765 49.63 23.99 38.19
CA ARG A 765 50.79 23.47 37.42
C ARG A 765 50.68 22.69 36.09
N ARG A 766 51.29 23.37 35.08
CA ARG A 766 52.29 22.94 34.07
C ARG A 766 51.79 22.02 32.96
N GLY A 767 52.02 22.23 31.66
CA GLY A 767 52.99 22.97 30.83
C GLY A 767 53.10 22.13 29.52
N GLY A 768 53.49 22.55 28.33
CA GLY A 768 53.98 23.78 27.71
C GLY A 768 54.55 23.38 26.33
N ARG A 769 54.57 24.35 25.40
CA ARG A 769 55.35 24.44 24.13
C ARG A 769 54.85 23.63 22.92
N ARG A 770 54.42 24.27 21.81
CA ARG A 770 55.05 25.20 20.84
C ARG A 770 55.88 24.48 19.76
N GLY A 771 55.46 24.67 18.51
CA GLY A 771 56.26 24.45 17.29
C GLY A 771 55.46 24.83 16.04
N ALA A 772 55.73 26.03 15.52
CA ALA A 772 55.01 26.71 14.43
C ALA A 772 55.66 26.44 13.05
N PRO A 773 55.07 26.92 11.93
CA PRO A 773 55.16 26.34 10.58
C PRO A 773 56.13 27.09 9.64
N LYS A 774 56.22 26.64 8.38
CA LYS A 774 56.71 27.48 7.27
C LYS A 774 55.88 27.35 5.99
N SER A 775 55.81 28.50 5.33
CA SER A 775 54.97 28.99 4.25
C SER A 775 55.74 29.18 2.94
N GLY A 776 55.00 29.44 1.86
CA GLY A 776 55.45 30.07 0.59
C GLY A 776 54.73 29.38 -0.58
N ASP A 777 53.65 29.88 -1.19
CA ASP A 777 53.33 31.20 -1.77
C ASP A 777 54.26 31.61 -2.94
N ARG A 778 53.79 31.43 -4.19
CA ARG A 778 53.34 32.52 -5.09
C ARG A 778 53.33 32.17 -6.60
N ASP A 779 52.20 32.54 -7.20
CA ASP A 779 51.98 33.30 -8.45
C ASP A 779 52.60 32.85 -9.79
N ARG A 780 51.74 32.56 -10.78
CA ARG A 780 51.33 33.48 -11.87
C ARG A 780 50.54 32.77 -12.99
N ALA A 781 49.45 33.40 -13.41
CA ALA A 781 48.65 33.15 -14.61
C ALA A 781 49.24 33.94 -15.83
N PRO A 782 48.52 34.13 -16.96
CA PRO A 782 47.89 33.21 -17.93
C PRO A 782 48.33 33.53 -19.39
N SER A 783 47.84 32.77 -20.39
CA SER A 783 47.42 33.20 -21.75
C SER A 783 47.77 32.23 -22.89
N GLY A 784 46.92 32.20 -23.93
CA GLY A 784 47.35 31.96 -25.31
C GLY A 784 46.68 30.80 -26.05
N GLU A 785 45.87 31.15 -27.05
CA GLU A 785 45.09 30.26 -27.93
C GLU A 785 45.91 29.52 -29.00
N ARG A 786 45.23 28.51 -29.59
CA ARG A 786 45.19 28.06 -31.00
C ARG A 786 45.85 26.73 -31.39
N SER A 787 45.03 26.03 -32.20
CA SER A 787 45.34 25.12 -33.31
C SER A 787 45.33 23.62 -33.02
N GLY A 788 44.57 22.91 -33.87
CA GLY A 788 44.16 21.53 -33.68
C GLY A 788 45.11 20.49 -34.25
N GLY A 789 44.74 19.24 -34.04
CA GLY A 789 45.37 18.06 -34.63
C GLY A 789 44.62 16.81 -34.19
N GLY A 790 44.04 16.09 -35.15
CA GLY A 790 43.34 14.83 -34.90
C GLY A 790 44.27 13.76 -34.34
N GLY A 791 43.76 12.99 -33.39
CA GLY A 791 44.46 11.85 -32.81
C GLY A 791 43.46 10.83 -32.27
N ARG A 792 43.49 9.62 -32.84
CA ARG A 792 42.62 8.48 -32.54
C ARG A 792 42.67 8.13 -31.05
N GLY A 793 41.52 8.14 -30.37
CA GLY A 793 41.39 7.75 -28.97
C GLY A 793 41.44 6.23 -28.79
N ARG A 794 42.31 5.77 -27.89
CA ARG A 794 42.25 4.44 -27.27
C ARG A 794 41.15 4.45 -26.19
N PRO A 795 40.33 3.39 -26.03
CA PRO A 795 39.36 3.33 -24.94
C PRO A 795 40.08 3.13 -23.60
N GLY A 796 39.82 4.02 -22.66
CA GLY A 796 40.34 4.00 -21.30
C GLY A 796 39.73 2.86 -20.48
N ARG A 797 40.57 2.14 -19.73
CA ARG A 797 40.17 1.12 -18.75
C ARG A 797 39.55 1.80 -17.55
N ASP A 798 38.29 1.50 -17.29
CA ASP A 798 37.57 1.88 -16.07
C ASP A 798 37.97 0.92 -14.93
N ARG A 799 39.17 1.12 -14.38
CA ARG A 799 39.65 0.44 -13.17
C ARG A 799 39.91 1.48 -12.09
N ASP A 800 38.84 1.98 -11.48
CA ASP A 800 38.87 2.54 -10.13
C ASP A 800 37.43 2.83 -9.66
N ARG A 801 36.73 1.80 -9.15
CA ARG A 801 35.60 2.00 -8.24
C ARG A 801 35.77 1.09 -7.01
N PRO A 802 35.62 1.63 -5.78
CA PRO A 802 35.63 0.81 -4.58
C PRO A 802 34.45 -0.17 -4.59
N ARG A 803 34.71 -1.43 -4.24
CA ARG A 803 33.69 -2.47 -4.09
C ARG A 803 32.66 -2.02 -3.05
N GLY A 804 31.39 -1.88 -3.44
CA GLY A 804 30.28 -1.70 -2.50
C GLY A 804 29.20 -0.69 -2.88
N GLU A 805 29.42 0.19 -3.86
CA GLU A 805 28.35 1.13 -4.28
C GLU A 805 27.43 0.51 -5.35
N PRO A 806 26.10 0.58 -5.19
CA PRO A 806 25.15 0.01 -6.16
C PRO A 806 25.23 0.76 -7.50
N ARG A 807 25.48 0.02 -8.59
CA ARG A 807 25.44 0.55 -9.96
C ARG A 807 24.00 0.95 -10.31
N VAL A 808 23.81 2.21 -10.71
CA VAL A 808 22.55 2.74 -11.25
C VAL A 808 22.78 3.07 -12.71
N TYR A 809 22.07 2.40 -13.62
CA TYR A 809 22.17 2.67 -15.05
C TYR A 809 21.45 3.98 -15.40
N THR A 810 22.07 4.77 -16.28
CA THR A 810 21.53 6.05 -16.76
C THR A 810 21.03 5.91 -18.20
N ILE A 811 20.10 6.77 -18.59
CA ILE A 811 19.54 6.79 -19.96
C ILE A 811 20.65 6.93 -21.02
N GLU A 812 21.74 7.64 -20.69
CA GLU A 812 22.91 7.81 -21.55
C GLU A 812 23.66 6.49 -21.79
N SER A 813 23.88 5.69 -20.73
CA SER A 813 24.51 4.37 -20.86
C SER A 813 23.69 3.36 -21.68
N SER A 814 22.36 3.52 -21.73
CA SER A 814 21.49 2.68 -22.57
C SER A 814 21.38 3.18 -24.01
N ARG A 815 21.48 4.49 -24.27
CA ARG A 815 21.55 5.04 -25.63
C ARG A 815 22.87 4.69 -26.31
N GLU A 816 23.97 4.64 -25.56
CA GLU A 816 25.27 4.18 -26.05
C GLU A 816 25.22 2.70 -26.48
N ALA A 817 24.50 1.86 -25.72
CA ALA A 817 24.25 0.45 -26.05
C ALA A 817 23.38 0.25 -27.32
N GLU A 818 22.41 1.14 -27.57
CA GLU A 818 21.60 1.11 -28.79
C GLU A 818 22.40 1.57 -30.03
N GLN A 819 23.35 2.49 -29.87
CA GLN A 819 24.14 3.06 -30.98
C GLN A 819 25.32 2.18 -31.39
N SER A 820 25.90 1.42 -30.46
CA SER A 820 27.01 0.48 -30.70
C SER A 820 26.59 -0.80 -31.43
N LEU A 821 25.31 -1.20 -31.37
CA LEU A 821 24.71 -2.24 -32.23
C LEU A 821 24.88 -1.96 -33.74
N GLY A 822 25.19 -0.71 -34.12
CA GLY A 822 25.43 -0.27 -35.50
C GLY A 822 26.85 -0.50 -36.04
N HIS A 823 27.86 -0.79 -35.21
CA HIS A 823 29.23 -0.96 -35.68
C HIS A 823 29.60 -2.43 -35.92
N LYS A 824 29.27 -2.90 -37.13
CA LYS A 824 29.66 -4.20 -37.68
C LYS A 824 31.11 -4.17 -38.18
N GLY A 825 32.04 -4.63 -37.34
CA GLY A 825 33.42 -4.99 -37.72
C GLY A 825 33.52 -6.47 -38.15
N GLU A 826 34.45 -6.76 -39.06
CA GLU A 826 34.56 -7.95 -39.92
C GLU A 826 34.73 -9.30 -39.18
N LEU A 827 33.77 -10.23 -39.36
CA LEU A 827 33.88 -11.65 -38.99
C LEU A 827 33.22 -12.52 -40.09
N ARG A 828 34.01 -12.97 -41.07
CA ARG A 828 33.50 -13.65 -42.29
C ARG A 828 33.17 -15.14 -42.13
N SER A 829 33.56 -15.82 -41.05
CA SER A 829 33.41 -17.28 -40.91
C SER A 829 32.28 -17.73 -39.96
N LEU A 830 31.78 -16.87 -39.06
CA LEU A 830 30.64 -17.15 -38.17
C LEU A 830 29.36 -16.39 -38.58
N ALA A 831 29.43 -15.58 -39.63
CA ALA A 831 28.30 -14.79 -40.15
C ALA A 831 27.13 -15.66 -40.63
N GLY A 832 27.40 -16.85 -41.17
CA GLY A 832 26.37 -17.79 -41.61
C GLY A 832 25.54 -18.35 -40.45
N LEU A 833 26.20 -18.72 -39.35
CA LEU A 833 25.56 -19.17 -38.10
C LEU A 833 24.78 -18.03 -37.44
N ARG A 834 25.33 -16.81 -37.46
CA ARG A 834 24.65 -15.60 -36.95
C ARG A 834 23.44 -15.18 -37.80
N SER A 835 23.48 -15.35 -39.12
CA SER A 835 22.34 -15.05 -40.00
C SER A 835 21.24 -16.12 -39.94
N LEU A 836 21.60 -17.40 -39.76
CA LEU A 836 20.65 -18.50 -39.57
C LEU A 836 19.90 -18.40 -38.24
N LEU A 837 20.59 -18.03 -37.16
CA LEU A 837 19.98 -17.83 -35.83
C LEU A 837 19.11 -16.55 -35.75
N GLN A 838 19.39 -15.53 -36.57
CA GLN A 838 18.57 -14.32 -36.66
C GLN A 838 17.28 -14.51 -37.49
N SER A 839 17.24 -15.49 -38.41
CA SER A 839 16.06 -15.73 -39.26
C SER A 839 14.93 -16.52 -38.60
N GLU A 840 15.17 -17.22 -37.48
CA GLU A 840 14.13 -18.01 -36.79
C GLU A 840 13.50 -17.30 -35.57
N ASN A 841 14.10 -16.20 -35.07
CA ASN A 841 13.62 -15.47 -33.88
C ASN A 841 12.54 -14.40 -34.15
N THR A 842 11.94 -14.39 -35.35
CA THR A 842 10.67 -13.68 -35.54
C THR A 842 9.56 -14.50 -34.90
N THR A 843 9.09 -14.07 -33.72
CA THR A 843 7.86 -14.58 -33.10
C THR A 843 6.72 -14.65 -34.12
N PRO A 844 6.06 -15.81 -34.31
CA PRO A 844 4.85 -15.87 -35.12
C PRO A 844 3.77 -15.03 -34.45
N ASP A 845 3.25 -14.05 -35.18
CA ASP A 845 2.03 -13.32 -34.82
C ASP A 845 0.85 -14.30 -34.90
N HIS A 846 0.43 -14.85 -33.76
CA HIS A 846 -0.79 -15.64 -33.69
C HIS A 846 -2.01 -14.71 -33.81
N GLY A 847 -2.51 -14.54 -35.04
CA GLY A 847 -3.65 -13.67 -35.28
C GLY A 847 -4.28 -13.73 -36.68
N ALA A 848 -4.67 -14.90 -37.18
CA ALA A 848 -5.82 -15.02 -38.11
C ALA A 848 -6.25 -16.50 -38.25
N LYS A 849 -7.47 -16.83 -37.82
CA LYS A 849 -8.17 -18.02 -38.32
C LYS A 849 -8.63 -17.73 -39.75
N PRO A 850 -8.51 -18.66 -40.71
CA PRO A 850 -9.24 -18.56 -41.96
C PRO A 850 -10.68 -19.01 -41.73
N ASP A 851 -11.62 -18.17 -42.13
CA ASP A 851 -13.01 -18.56 -42.35
C ASP A 851 -13.04 -19.67 -43.41
N SER A 852 -13.73 -20.77 -43.08
CA SER A 852 -14.14 -21.77 -44.05
C SER A 852 -15.65 -21.93 -43.96
N ASP A 853 -16.33 -21.54 -45.05
CA ASP A 853 -17.72 -21.80 -45.36
C ASP A 853 -18.10 -23.28 -45.11
N SER A 854 -19.08 -23.52 -44.23
CA SER A 854 -20.28 -24.35 -44.41
C SER A 854 -21.11 -24.42 -43.12
#